data_AF-A0A7C2JQA0-F1
#
_entry.id   AF-A0A7C2JQA0-F1
#
_cell.length_a   1.000
_cell.length_b   1.000
_cell.length_c   1.000
_cell.angle_alpha   90.00
_cell.angle_beta   90.00
_cell.angle_gamma   90.00
#
_symmetry.space_group_name_H-M   'P 1'
#
loop_
_entity.id
_entity.type
_entity.pdbx_description
1 polymer ?
#
loop_
_entity_poly.entity_id
_entity_poly.type
_entity_poly.pdbx_seq_one_letter_code
_entity_poly.pdbx_strand_id
1 'polypeptide(L)'
;MGDFGAVARQCPFAQPCLGYLDFQRRGAKMTEEKRPNPEELLQRIQQEEAVSQPQQRGRLKVFLGYAAGVGKTYRMLEEAQYLRRQGVDVVVALVETHGRPETEALLEGLEIIPRRKIPYKGIVLEEMDLDAVLRRRPALALVDELAHTNAPGCRHAKRYQDVEELLAEGISVYTTLNIQHVESVADIVQQITGVKVTETVPDELLEKADEIELVDLPPEELLKRLAEGKVYIPYKAEEAMRRFFRKGNLLALREIALRYTARRVDKDMRSYMALHAIKGPWPAGARLLVCVSPSPFSEMLVRVGARMARDLDAEWFAVYVDMPAQARLSDQATYQLRRNLQLAETLGAKTVVLSGNRVADAVLEFARANNVNLIVVGSPLRPRWQEWLKGSVVYELIRRSGSIHVLVIGSQDASTAAPFPTPPRPFPLMPLLSAATMVAGMTLVCWLGERWLKFPDIVLLMLFPAALSSFLWGEAAGVIASLLAVFSLDFFFVPPRLSLAVSDLAYLPTFLIFVAVGVSVSFLTALLRRWERRVRQRERFVSTLYDFSRRLMEATGLKERVQRIVATLAETFQAEVLALLPDETGRLVVWERVGEQAPLDEHEYAVAMWVFHHGQPAGQGTNTLASARWKFLPLLTDHTVLGVIGLKLPQPDLSPEERLLLEAFMSIAALALRAIMVGKLKPLQAFNTYRG
;
A
#
# COMPACT_ATOMS: atom_id res chain seq x y z
N MET A 1 32.56 -39.51 35.06
CA MET A 1 33.02 -40.88 35.38
C MET A 1 31.79 -41.70 35.71
N GLY A 2 31.52 -42.71 34.89
CA GLY A 2 30.29 -43.51 34.87
C GLY A 2 30.18 -44.14 33.49
N ASP A 3 30.40 -45.45 33.43
CA ASP A 3 30.66 -46.29 32.26
C ASP A 3 29.59 -46.18 31.15
N PHE A 4 29.94 -45.61 30.01
CA PHE A 4 29.18 -45.74 28.75
C PHE A 4 30.09 -46.13 27.57
N GLY A 5 31.30 -46.64 27.85
CA GLY A 5 32.30 -46.99 26.83
C GLY A 5 32.04 -48.32 26.12
N ALA A 6 31.18 -49.19 26.66
CA ALA A 6 31.05 -50.57 26.19
C ALA A 6 29.90 -50.82 25.19
N VAL A 7 28.92 -49.91 25.06
CA VAL A 7 27.75 -50.12 24.16
C VAL A 7 27.91 -49.43 22.80
N ALA A 8 28.93 -48.58 22.62
CA ALA A 8 29.11 -47.80 21.39
C ALA A 8 29.91 -48.48 20.26
N ARG A 9 30.39 -49.73 20.44
CA ARG A 9 31.23 -50.42 19.42
C ARG A 9 30.46 -51.33 18.45
N GLN A 10 29.13 -51.39 18.50
CA GLN A 10 28.32 -52.22 17.59
C GLN A 10 27.26 -51.45 16.79
N CYS A 11 27.37 -50.12 16.67
CA CYS A 11 26.45 -49.34 15.85
C CYS A 11 27.12 -48.90 14.52
N PRO A 12 26.62 -49.31 13.34
CA PRO A 12 27.22 -48.96 12.04
C PRO A 12 26.99 -47.50 11.61
N PHE A 13 26.44 -46.65 12.48
CA PHE A 13 26.11 -45.24 12.20
C PHE A 13 26.90 -44.23 13.06
N ALA A 14 28.10 -44.56 13.52
CA ALA A 14 28.87 -43.70 14.43
C ALA A 14 29.65 -42.53 13.77
N GLN A 15 29.78 -42.49 12.43
CA GLN A 15 30.52 -41.43 11.73
C GLN A 15 29.79 -40.08 11.52
N PRO A 16 28.45 -39.97 11.42
CA PRO A 16 27.79 -38.67 11.26
C PRO A 16 27.69 -37.84 12.55
N CYS A 17 27.91 -38.42 13.73
CA CYS A 17 27.68 -37.75 15.01
C CYS A 17 28.87 -36.93 15.53
N LEU A 18 30.08 -37.12 14.99
CA LEU A 18 31.26 -36.33 15.36
C LEU A 18 31.32 -34.96 14.67
N GLY A 19 30.60 -34.77 13.56
CA GLY A 19 30.51 -33.46 12.87
C GLY A 19 29.61 -32.44 13.58
N TYR A 20 28.73 -32.87 14.48
CA TYR A 20 27.77 -32.00 15.17
C TYR A 20 28.41 -31.22 16.34
N LEU A 21 29.46 -31.78 16.97
CA LEU A 21 30.17 -31.15 18.09
C LEU A 21 31.19 -30.10 17.65
N ASP A 22 31.78 -30.23 16.45
CA ASP A 22 32.71 -29.23 15.89
C ASP A 22 31.97 -28.00 15.30
N PHE A 23 30.72 -28.17 14.86
CA PHE A 23 29.88 -27.07 14.37
C PHE A 23 29.45 -26.12 15.50
N GLN A 24 29.17 -26.64 16.71
CA GLN A 24 28.85 -25.80 17.87
C GLN A 24 30.05 -24.96 18.35
N ARG A 25 31.29 -25.45 18.23
CA ARG A 25 32.48 -24.67 18.63
C ARG A 25 32.85 -23.57 17.63
N ARG A 26 32.54 -23.73 16.34
CA ARG A 26 32.77 -22.69 15.32
C ARG A 26 31.60 -21.71 15.16
N GLY A 27 30.37 -22.10 15.52
CA GLY A 27 29.19 -21.22 15.50
C GLY A 27 29.14 -20.17 16.62
N ALA A 28 29.90 -20.35 17.71
CA ALA A 28 29.90 -19.45 18.85
C ALA A 28 30.81 -18.21 18.70
N LYS A 29 31.46 -18.00 17.55
CA LYS A 29 32.46 -16.92 17.36
C LYS A 29 32.15 -15.90 16.26
N MET A 30 30.96 -15.91 15.67
CA MET A 30 30.55 -14.94 14.64
C MET A 30 29.09 -14.52 14.82
N THR A 31 28.85 -13.56 15.71
CA THR A 31 27.99 -12.36 15.54
C THR A 31 27.81 -11.63 16.88
N GLU A 32 28.90 -11.06 17.38
CA GLU A 32 28.88 -10.02 18.42
C GLU A 32 28.70 -8.61 17.79
N GLU A 33 28.03 -8.52 16.63
CA GLU A 33 27.76 -7.24 15.97
C GLU A 33 26.32 -6.76 16.25
N LYS A 34 26.28 -5.64 16.98
CA LYS A 34 25.13 -4.75 17.28
C LYS A 34 24.17 -5.19 18.38
N ARG A 35 24.68 -5.33 19.61
CA ARG A 35 23.96 -4.74 20.76
C ARG A 35 24.32 -3.25 20.81
N PRO A 36 23.34 -2.31 20.77
CA PRO A 36 23.63 -0.91 21.00
C PRO A 36 24.25 -0.73 22.39
N ASN A 37 25.20 0.19 22.52
CA ASN A 37 25.83 0.50 23.81
C ASN A 37 24.73 0.94 24.81
N PRO A 38 24.64 0.36 26.02
CA PRO A 38 23.65 0.75 27.02
C PRO A 38 23.56 2.26 27.25
N GLU A 39 24.70 2.95 27.22
CA GLU A 39 24.76 4.42 27.37
C GLU A 39 24.22 5.17 26.15
N GLU A 40 24.44 4.67 24.93
CA GLU A 40 23.82 5.25 23.72
C GLU A 40 22.31 4.99 23.69
N LEU A 41 21.87 3.85 24.21
CA LEU A 41 20.46 3.52 24.39
C LEU A 41 19.82 4.45 25.43
N LEU A 42 20.50 4.68 26.55
CA LEU A 42 20.05 5.60 27.60
C LEU A 42 20.04 7.06 27.11
N GLN A 43 21.06 7.47 26.35
CA GLN A 43 21.10 8.79 25.73
C GLN A 43 20.06 8.96 24.63
N ARG A 44 19.76 7.91 23.84
CA ARG A 44 18.65 7.95 22.88
C ARG A 44 17.31 7.99 23.57
N ILE A 45 17.10 7.22 24.63
CA ILE A 45 15.87 7.29 25.43
C ILE A 45 15.75 8.67 26.08
N GLN A 46 16.82 9.24 26.62
CA GLN A 46 16.81 10.59 27.20
C GLN A 46 16.64 11.70 26.15
N GLN A 47 17.20 11.54 24.94
CA GLN A 47 17.03 12.47 23.82
C GLN A 47 15.64 12.33 23.19
N GLU A 48 15.07 11.13 23.13
CA GLU A 48 13.71 10.85 22.67
C GLU A 48 12.68 11.27 23.72
N GLU A 49 12.97 11.13 25.02
CA GLU A 49 12.20 11.73 26.12
C GLU A 49 12.34 13.26 26.13
N ALA A 50 13.47 13.83 25.70
CA ALA A 50 13.64 15.28 25.56
C ALA A 50 12.98 15.85 24.29
N VAL A 51 12.94 15.09 23.19
CA VAL A 51 12.19 15.43 21.96
C VAL A 51 10.68 15.14 22.13
N SER A 52 10.34 14.19 22.99
CA SER A 52 8.97 13.83 23.38
C SER A 52 8.61 14.38 24.76
N GLN A 53 9.36 15.36 25.29
CA GLN A 53 8.93 16.10 26.46
C GLN A 53 7.67 16.86 26.02
N PRO A 54 6.47 16.52 26.52
CA PRO A 54 5.28 17.29 26.25
C PRO A 54 5.37 18.56 27.10
N GLN A 55 6.27 19.47 26.75
CA GLN A 55 6.21 20.82 27.28
C GLN A 55 5.07 21.54 26.56
N GLN A 56 3.92 21.55 27.26
CA GLN A 56 2.71 22.39 27.12
C GLN A 56 1.45 21.81 26.47
N ARG A 57 1.33 20.51 26.16
CA ARG A 57 0.01 19.95 25.79
C ARG A 57 -0.52 19.02 26.88
N GLY A 58 -1.75 19.27 27.34
CA GLY A 58 -2.48 18.45 28.30
C GLY A 58 -2.82 17.09 27.71
N ARG A 59 -3.08 16.11 28.59
CA ARG A 59 -3.43 14.73 28.19
C ARG A 59 -4.93 14.54 28.07
N LEU A 60 -5.38 13.79 27.07
CA LEU A 60 -6.79 13.46 26.85
C LEU A 60 -7.05 11.99 27.16
N LYS A 61 -7.92 11.72 28.14
CA LYS A 61 -8.47 10.39 28.40
C LYS A 61 -9.96 10.35 28.06
N VAL A 62 -10.36 9.38 27.24
CA VAL A 62 -11.75 9.22 26.79
C VAL A 62 -12.35 7.95 27.39
N PHE A 63 -13.42 8.10 28.16
CA PHE A 63 -14.25 6.97 28.61
C PHE A 63 -15.28 6.67 27.53
N LEU A 64 -15.00 5.67 26.71
CA LEU A 64 -15.83 5.24 25.60
C LEU A 64 -16.86 4.22 26.07
N GLY A 65 -18.13 4.38 25.71
CA GLY A 65 -19.17 3.39 25.96
C GLY A 65 -20.05 3.17 24.74
N TYR A 66 -20.74 2.03 24.68
CA TYR A 66 -21.59 1.74 23.52
C TYR A 66 -22.98 2.40 23.59
N ALA A 67 -23.42 2.83 24.77
CA ALA A 67 -24.71 3.49 24.98
C ALA A 67 -24.71 4.36 26.25
N ALA A 68 -25.72 5.24 26.37
CA ALA A 68 -26.02 5.92 27.62
C ALA A 68 -26.43 4.90 28.70
N GLY A 69 -25.95 5.09 29.93
CA GLY A 69 -26.28 4.21 31.06
C GLY A 69 -25.26 3.12 31.40
N VAL A 70 -24.24 2.88 30.55
CA VAL A 70 -23.18 1.89 30.83
C VAL A 70 -22.23 2.28 31.98
N GLY A 71 -22.26 3.53 32.44
CA GLY A 71 -21.49 3.98 33.60
C GLY A 71 -20.30 4.92 33.31
N LYS A 72 -20.18 5.46 32.10
CA LYS A 72 -19.04 6.33 31.70
C LYS A 72 -18.74 7.46 32.69
N THR A 73 -19.74 8.28 33.02
CA THR A 73 -19.60 9.41 33.95
C THR A 73 -19.24 8.96 35.36
N TYR A 74 -19.84 7.84 35.82
CA TYR A 74 -19.52 7.26 37.12
C TYR A 74 -18.04 6.83 37.18
N ARG A 75 -17.57 6.13 36.15
CA ARG A 75 -16.17 5.68 36.06
C ARG A 75 -15.19 6.85 35.99
N MET A 76 -15.51 7.87 35.20
CA MET A 76 -14.74 9.12 35.11
C MET A 76 -14.61 9.81 36.48
N LEU A 77 -15.70 9.92 37.23
CA LEU A 77 -15.70 10.53 38.56
C LEU A 77 -14.99 9.67 39.61
N GLU A 78 -15.12 8.34 39.54
CA GLU A 78 -14.41 7.42 40.43
C GLU A 78 -12.89 7.59 40.31
N GLU A 79 -12.39 7.66 39.08
CA GLU A 79 -10.96 7.91 38.81
C GLU A 79 -10.54 9.33 39.21
N ALA A 80 -11.39 10.34 38.95
CA ALA A 80 -11.14 11.71 39.39
C ALA A 80 -11.02 11.84 40.92
N GLN A 81 -11.89 11.15 41.67
CA GLN A 81 -11.81 11.08 43.14
C GLN A 81 -10.54 10.39 43.61
N TYR A 82 -10.11 9.33 42.93
CA TYR A 82 -8.84 8.67 43.22
C TYR A 82 -7.65 9.62 43.03
N LEU A 83 -7.59 10.34 41.90
CA LEU A 83 -6.52 11.32 41.63
C LEU A 83 -6.52 12.49 42.61
N ARG A 84 -7.70 12.97 43.00
CA ARG A 84 -7.82 14.01 44.02
C ARG A 84 -7.27 13.55 45.38
N ARG A 85 -7.52 12.30 45.79
CA ARG A 85 -6.93 11.74 47.02
C ARG A 85 -5.41 11.65 46.95
N GLN A 86 -4.83 11.58 45.76
CA GLN A 86 -3.39 11.65 45.53
C GLN A 86 -2.85 13.09 45.48
N GLY A 87 -3.70 14.10 45.64
CA GLY A 87 -3.32 15.51 45.64
C GLY A 87 -3.25 16.15 44.25
N VAL A 88 -3.80 15.51 43.21
CA VAL A 88 -3.95 16.14 41.89
C VAL A 88 -5.01 17.25 41.94
N ASP A 89 -4.72 18.39 41.32
CA ASP A 89 -5.67 19.51 41.19
C ASP A 89 -6.74 19.18 40.13
N VAL A 90 -7.89 18.71 40.59
CA VAL A 90 -9.02 18.26 39.75
C VAL A 90 -10.19 19.22 39.88
N VAL A 91 -10.71 19.68 38.74
CA VAL A 91 -11.87 20.54 38.65
C VAL A 91 -12.94 19.92 37.75
N VAL A 92 -14.20 20.03 38.19
CA VAL A 92 -15.38 19.66 37.41
C VAL A 92 -15.77 20.86 36.55
N ALA A 93 -15.42 20.80 35.27
CA ALA A 93 -15.79 21.86 34.31
C ALA A 93 -17.24 21.68 33.86
N LEU A 94 -17.64 20.44 33.54
CA LEU A 94 -19.02 20.08 33.26
C LEU A 94 -19.21 18.58 33.46
N VAL A 95 -20.16 18.20 34.31
CA VAL A 95 -20.58 16.80 34.51
C VAL A 95 -22.09 16.72 34.53
N GLU A 96 -22.65 15.74 33.81
CA GLU A 96 -24.07 15.44 33.76
C GLU A 96 -24.38 14.22 34.63
N THR A 97 -24.94 14.44 35.82
CA THR A 97 -25.32 13.33 36.72
C THR A 97 -26.62 12.67 36.31
N HIS A 98 -27.45 13.37 35.53
CA HIS A 98 -28.80 12.98 35.12
C HIS A 98 -29.67 12.48 36.30
N GLY A 99 -29.52 13.08 37.49
CA GLY A 99 -30.32 12.78 38.68
C GLY A 99 -29.97 11.46 39.36
N ARG A 100 -28.75 10.94 39.17
CA ARG A 100 -28.29 9.69 39.79
C ARG A 100 -27.61 9.97 41.13
N PRO A 101 -28.16 9.51 42.27
CA PRO A 101 -27.61 9.81 43.59
C PRO A 101 -26.20 9.23 43.80
N GLU A 102 -25.93 8.04 43.24
CA GLU A 102 -24.60 7.40 43.29
C GLU A 102 -23.53 8.24 42.57
N THR A 103 -23.89 8.87 41.45
CA THR A 103 -22.98 9.74 40.67
C THR A 103 -22.83 11.10 41.34
N GLU A 104 -23.89 11.64 41.94
CA GLU A 104 -23.88 12.91 42.68
C GLU A 104 -23.00 12.83 43.93
N ALA A 105 -23.03 11.70 44.64
CA ALA A 105 -22.15 11.47 45.78
C ALA A 105 -20.65 11.54 45.40
N LEU A 106 -20.29 11.15 44.17
CA LEU A 106 -18.92 11.26 43.68
C LEU A 106 -18.51 12.70 43.31
N LEU A 107 -19.44 13.65 43.22
CA LEU A 107 -19.11 15.07 43.09
C LEU A 107 -18.71 15.70 44.42
N GLU A 108 -19.04 15.07 45.55
CA GLU A 108 -18.77 15.65 46.86
C GLU A 108 -17.27 15.93 47.07
N GLY A 109 -17.00 17.19 47.40
CA GLY A 109 -15.67 17.73 47.61
C GLY A 109 -14.90 18.10 46.34
N LEU A 110 -15.28 17.66 45.13
CA LEU A 110 -14.63 18.16 43.93
C LEU A 110 -14.95 19.65 43.74
N GLU A 111 -13.97 20.44 43.28
CA GLU A 111 -14.21 21.84 42.93
C GLU A 111 -15.04 21.90 41.64
N ILE A 112 -16.19 22.56 41.67
CA ILE A 112 -17.10 22.65 40.52
C ILE A 112 -17.10 24.08 39.98
N ILE A 113 -16.77 24.24 38.70
CA ILE A 113 -16.90 25.52 38.01
C ILE A 113 -18.38 25.77 37.70
N PRO A 114 -18.94 26.93 38.08
CA PRO A 114 -20.33 27.26 37.78
C PRO A 114 -20.59 27.27 36.26
N ARG A 115 -21.70 26.63 35.86
CA ARG A 115 -22.14 26.59 34.47
C ARG A 115 -22.55 27.97 33.96
N ARG A 116 -22.21 28.28 32.72
CA ARG A 116 -22.65 29.50 32.03
C ARG A 116 -24.10 29.35 31.56
N LYS A 117 -24.96 30.27 31.97
CA LYS A 117 -26.39 30.28 31.58
C LYS A 117 -26.61 31.18 30.37
N ILE A 118 -27.13 30.61 29.28
CA ILE A 118 -27.32 31.28 27.99
C ILE A 118 -28.81 31.25 27.62
N PRO A 119 -29.49 32.41 27.56
CA PRO A 119 -30.89 32.45 27.13
C PRO A 119 -30.98 32.27 25.61
N TYR A 120 -31.73 31.28 25.15
CA TYR A 120 -31.91 30.99 23.73
C TYR A 120 -33.35 30.53 23.44
N LYS A 121 -34.05 31.22 22.53
CA LYS A 121 -35.43 30.89 22.11
C LYS A 121 -36.41 30.62 23.27
N GLY A 122 -36.30 31.39 24.36
CA GLY A 122 -37.18 31.27 25.53
C GLY A 122 -36.86 30.13 26.51
N ILE A 123 -35.76 29.39 26.28
CA ILE A 123 -35.20 28.43 27.25
C ILE A 123 -33.81 28.92 27.72
N VAL A 124 -33.42 28.57 28.94
CA VAL A 124 -32.07 28.83 29.44
C VAL A 124 -31.25 27.56 29.24
N LEU A 125 -30.23 27.65 28.39
CA LEU A 125 -29.26 26.58 28.18
C LEU A 125 -28.11 26.75 29.19
N GLU A 126 -27.61 25.64 29.72
CA GLU A 126 -26.44 25.63 30.61
C GLU A 126 -25.27 25.01 29.86
N GLU A 127 -24.12 25.70 29.85
CA GLU A 127 -22.90 25.25 29.18
C GLU A 127 -21.69 25.36 30.09
N MET A 128 -20.62 24.68 29.71
CA MET A 128 -19.31 24.81 30.36
C MET A 128 -18.78 26.25 30.23
N ASP A 129 -18.31 26.83 31.33
CA ASP A 129 -17.60 28.11 31.30
C ASP A 129 -16.12 27.88 30.99
N LEU A 130 -15.80 27.74 29.69
CA LEU A 130 -14.43 27.53 29.21
C LEU A 130 -13.45 28.60 29.73
N ASP A 131 -13.85 29.87 29.73
CA ASP A 131 -12.99 30.97 30.16
C ASP A 131 -12.71 30.93 31.67
N ALA A 132 -13.64 30.42 32.48
CA ALA A 132 -13.40 30.17 33.91
C ALA A 132 -12.40 29.01 34.13
N VAL A 133 -12.52 27.92 33.36
CA VAL A 133 -11.57 26.78 33.45
C VAL A 133 -10.16 27.22 33.06
N LEU A 134 -10.04 27.97 31.96
CA LEU A 134 -8.76 28.48 31.47
C LEU A 134 -8.11 29.46 32.44
N ARG A 135 -8.90 30.31 33.13
CA ARG A 135 -8.37 31.20 34.18
C ARG A 135 -7.95 30.44 35.43
N ARG A 136 -8.65 29.36 35.78
CA ARG A 136 -8.36 28.52 36.95
C ARG A 136 -7.12 27.64 36.77
N ARG A 137 -6.80 27.26 35.53
CA ARG A 137 -5.65 26.40 35.15
C ARG A 137 -5.48 25.17 36.05
N PRO A 138 -6.49 24.29 36.16
CA PRO A 138 -6.34 23.05 36.91
C PRO A 138 -5.37 22.08 36.22
N ALA A 139 -4.84 21.10 36.98
CA ALA A 139 -4.08 20.02 36.37
C ALA A 139 -4.98 19.09 35.54
N LEU A 140 -6.21 18.86 36.01
CA LEU A 140 -7.22 18.04 35.35
C LEU A 140 -8.60 18.70 35.35
N ALA A 141 -9.25 18.75 34.18
CA ALA A 141 -10.63 19.18 34.00
C ALA A 141 -11.52 17.99 33.58
N LEU A 142 -12.66 17.82 34.25
CA LEU A 142 -13.67 16.82 33.85
C LEU A 142 -14.72 17.46 32.95
N VAL A 143 -14.89 16.91 31.75
CA VAL A 143 -15.79 17.43 30.70
C VAL A 143 -16.65 16.30 30.15
N ASP A 144 -17.93 16.25 30.51
CA ASP A 144 -18.84 15.20 30.05
C ASP A 144 -19.40 15.49 28.63
N GLU A 145 -19.85 14.44 27.95
CA GLU A 145 -20.47 14.48 26.61
C GLU A 145 -19.64 15.17 25.52
N LEU A 146 -18.51 14.58 25.12
CA LEU A 146 -17.57 15.14 24.12
C LEU A 146 -18.22 15.57 22.80
N ALA A 147 -19.28 14.87 22.38
CA ALA A 147 -19.98 15.08 21.10
C ALA A 147 -20.94 16.28 21.09
N HIS A 148 -21.22 16.86 22.26
CA HIS A 148 -22.24 17.89 22.44
C HIS A 148 -22.04 19.09 21.52
N THR A 149 -23.16 19.60 21.01
CA THR A 149 -23.21 20.85 20.25
C THR A 149 -23.48 22.01 21.19
N ASN A 150 -22.50 22.91 21.33
CA ASN A 150 -22.60 24.04 22.25
C ASN A 150 -23.73 25.00 21.87
N ALA A 151 -24.30 25.65 22.88
CA ALA A 151 -25.33 26.67 22.69
C ALA A 151 -24.89 27.79 21.72
N PRO A 152 -25.81 28.34 20.90
CA PRO A 152 -25.50 29.45 20.00
C PRO A 152 -24.97 30.66 20.77
N GLY A 153 -23.84 31.20 20.33
CA GLY A 153 -23.14 32.32 21.00
C GLY A 153 -21.96 31.89 21.89
N CYS A 154 -21.73 30.59 22.07
CA CYS A 154 -20.46 30.08 22.60
C CYS A 154 -19.30 30.33 21.63
N ARG A 155 -18.08 30.36 22.16
CA ARG A 155 -16.85 30.58 21.39
C ARG A 155 -16.65 29.52 20.29
N HIS A 156 -16.90 28.26 20.65
CA HIS A 156 -16.81 27.12 19.74
C HIS A 156 -18.16 26.47 19.54
N ALA A 157 -18.38 25.88 18.36
CA ALA A 157 -19.64 25.23 18.01
C ALA A 157 -19.79 23.83 18.63
N LYS A 158 -18.68 23.17 18.94
CA LYS A 158 -18.64 21.80 19.45
C LYS A 158 -17.81 21.71 20.72
N ARG A 159 -18.27 20.91 21.69
CA ARG A 159 -17.58 20.75 22.98
C ARG A 159 -16.18 20.17 22.84
N TYR A 160 -15.95 19.30 21.86
CA TYR A 160 -14.62 18.78 21.60
C TYR A 160 -13.61 19.88 21.23
N GLN A 161 -14.04 21.00 20.66
CA GLN A 161 -13.17 22.14 20.35
C GLN A 161 -12.79 22.90 21.62
N ASP A 162 -13.70 22.99 22.60
CA ASP A 162 -13.37 23.51 23.93
C ASP A 162 -12.32 22.61 24.62
N VAL A 163 -12.47 21.29 24.50
CA VAL A 163 -11.50 20.30 25.00
C VAL A 163 -10.15 20.46 24.31
N GLU A 164 -10.11 20.66 22.98
CA GLU A 164 -8.86 20.93 22.26
C GLU A 164 -8.16 22.21 22.75
N GLU A 165 -8.91 23.26 23.09
CA GLU A 165 -8.35 24.49 23.65
C GLU A 165 -7.79 24.28 25.06
N LEU A 166 -8.49 23.52 25.92
CA LEU A 166 -7.99 23.16 27.25
C LEU A 166 -6.66 22.37 27.16
N LEU A 167 -6.62 21.38 26.26
CA LEU A 167 -5.41 20.58 26.03
C LEU A 167 -4.26 21.43 25.48
N ALA A 168 -4.55 22.41 24.61
CA ALA A 168 -3.54 23.31 24.06
C ALA A 168 -2.91 24.24 25.13
N GLU A 169 -3.65 24.56 26.20
CA GLU A 169 -3.17 25.35 27.35
C GLU A 169 -2.51 24.48 28.43
N GLY A 170 -2.28 23.19 28.16
CA GLY A 170 -1.60 22.28 29.08
C GLY A 170 -2.51 21.62 30.13
N ILE A 171 -3.83 21.86 30.10
CA ILE A 171 -4.79 21.28 31.05
C ILE A 171 -5.16 19.88 30.56
N SER A 172 -5.00 18.85 31.40
CA SER A 172 -5.42 17.50 31.04
C SER A 172 -6.94 17.38 31.15
N VAL A 173 -7.57 16.61 30.25
CA VAL A 173 -9.03 16.48 30.17
C VAL A 173 -9.46 15.03 30.23
N TYR A 174 -10.40 14.74 31.13
CA TYR A 174 -11.13 13.49 31.16
C TYR A 174 -12.53 13.73 30.60
N THR A 175 -12.92 12.92 29.62
CA THR A 175 -14.20 13.11 28.92
C THR A 175 -14.92 11.79 28.67
N THR A 176 -16.24 11.85 28.49
CA THR A 176 -17.01 10.67 28.07
C THR A 176 -17.51 10.78 26.65
N LEU A 177 -17.64 9.63 25.97
CA LEU A 177 -18.15 9.53 24.62
C LEU A 177 -18.93 8.23 24.42
N ASN A 178 -20.05 8.29 23.69
CA ASN A 178 -20.71 7.08 23.18
C ASN A 178 -20.24 6.79 21.75
N ILE A 179 -20.09 5.50 21.41
CA ILE A 179 -19.63 5.05 20.09
C ILE A 179 -20.50 5.56 18.94
N GLN A 180 -21.78 5.80 19.19
CA GLN A 180 -22.73 6.34 18.20
C GLN A 180 -22.35 7.71 17.66
N HIS A 181 -21.57 8.48 18.43
CA HIS A 181 -21.17 9.83 18.06
C HIS A 181 -19.83 9.86 17.31
N VAL A 182 -19.17 8.72 17.10
CA VAL A 182 -17.97 8.68 16.26
C VAL A 182 -18.40 8.80 14.80
N GLU A 183 -17.82 9.77 14.08
CA GLU A 183 -18.25 10.12 12.71
C GLU A 183 -18.19 8.92 11.76
N SER A 184 -17.10 8.14 11.76
CA SER A 184 -16.94 6.95 10.92
C SER A 184 -17.97 5.84 11.19
N VAL A 185 -18.68 5.91 12.32
CA VAL A 185 -19.59 4.87 12.81
C VAL A 185 -21.06 5.33 12.79
N ALA A 186 -21.30 6.64 12.71
CA ALA A 186 -22.63 7.24 12.82
C ALA A 186 -23.65 6.65 11.81
N ASP A 187 -23.24 6.47 10.55
CA ASP A 187 -24.10 5.92 9.49
C ASP A 187 -24.52 4.47 9.77
N ILE A 188 -23.58 3.65 10.24
CA ILE A 188 -23.82 2.25 10.60
C ILE A 188 -24.80 2.18 11.78
N VAL A 189 -24.62 3.07 12.76
CA VAL A 189 -25.50 3.13 13.93
C VAL A 189 -26.91 3.59 13.56
N GLN A 190 -27.05 4.55 12.65
CA GLN A 190 -28.35 4.97 12.13
C GLN A 190 -29.04 3.81 11.38
N GLN A 191 -28.31 3.00 10.60
CA GLN A 191 -28.87 1.82 9.93
C GLN A 191 -29.37 0.76 10.91
N ILE A 192 -28.65 0.54 12.02
CA ILE A 192 -29.02 -0.44 13.05
C ILE A 192 -30.20 0.04 13.89
N THR A 193 -30.15 1.29 14.36
CA THR A 193 -31.09 1.82 15.34
C THR A 193 -32.30 2.51 14.73
N GLY A 194 -32.21 2.93 13.47
CA GLY A 194 -33.20 3.77 12.79
C GLY A 194 -33.27 5.20 13.31
N VAL A 195 -32.33 5.61 14.19
CA VAL A 195 -32.29 6.94 14.82
C VAL A 195 -31.14 7.72 14.20
N LYS A 196 -31.43 8.91 13.66
CA LYS A 196 -30.40 9.79 13.09
C LYS A 196 -29.55 10.39 14.21
N VAL A 197 -28.23 10.21 14.11
CA VAL A 197 -27.27 10.86 15.02
C VAL A 197 -26.95 12.25 14.47
N THR A 198 -27.28 13.30 15.23
CA THR A 198 -27.04 14.70 14.84
C THR A 198 -25.74 15.27 15.38
N GLU A 199 -25.19 14.62 16.41
CA GLU A 199 -24.00 15.06 17.11
C GLU A 199 -22.87 14.06 16.92
N THR A 200 -21.79 14.52 16.31
CA THR A 200 -20.64 13.68 15.95
C THR A 200 -19.31 14.31 16.39
N VAL A 201 -18.32 13.44 16.59
CA VAL A 201 -16.92 13.74 16.88
C VAL A 201 -16.06 13.14 15.78
N PRO A 202 -15.14 13.91 15.16
CA PRO A 202 -14.22 13.39 14.17
C PRO A 202 -13.30 12.32 14.74
N ASP A 203 -13.05 11.26 13.98
CA ASP A 203 -12.12 10.19 14.38
C ASP A 203 -10.73 10.72 14.72
N GLU A 204 -10.23 11.75 14.01
CA GLU A 204 -8.92 12.35 14.22
C GLU A 204 -8.67 12.82 15.66
N LEU A 205 -9.71 13.28 16.37
CA LEU A 205 -9.58 13.68 17.77
C LEU A 205 -9.31 12.48 18.68
N LEU A 206 -10.02 11.38 18.43
CA LEU A 206 -9.87 10.13 19.19
C LEU A 206 -8.55 9.44 18.86
N GLU A 207 -8.03 9.63 17.64
CA GLU A 207 -6.69 9.19 17.30
C GLU A 207 -5.59 9.95 18.06
N LYS A 208 -5.83 11.22 18.42
CA LYS A 208 -4.92 12.04 19.24
C LYS A 208 -5.08 11.81 20.75
N ALA A 209 -6.11 11.07 21.19
CA ALA A 209 -6.31 10.78 22.61
C ALA A 209 -5.18 9.87 23.13
N ASP A 210 -4.63 10.23 24.29
CA ASP A 210 -3.56 9.47 24.96
C ASP A 210 -4.07 8.13 25.48
N GLU A 211 -5.31 8.08 25.95
CA GLU A 211 -5.92 6.88 26.51
C GLU A 211 -7.42 6.82 26.17
N ILE A 212 -7.88 5.63 25.76
CA ILE A 212 -9.31 5.34 25.58
C ILE A 212 -9.66 4.14 26.47
N GLU A 213 -10.47 4.36 27.49
CA GLU A 213 -10.97 3.32 28.39
C GLU A 213 -12.38 2.90 27.95
N LEU A 214 -12.56 1.63 27.60
CA LEU A 214 -13.87 1.07 27.26
C LEU A 214 -14.65 0.75 28.54
N VAL A 215 -15.74 1.48 28.76
CA VAL A 215 -16.71 1.21 29.83
C VAL A 215 -17.83 0.33 29.29
N ASP A 216 -17.77 -0.96 29.64
CA ASP A 216 -18.68 -1.99 29.14
C ASP A 216 -19.66 -2.47 30.23
N LEU A 217 -20.87 -2.79 29.79
CA LEU A 217 -21.95 -3.36 30.61
C LEU A 217 -22.70 -4.40 29.77
N PRO A 218 -23.16 -5.53 30.32
CA PRO A 218 -24.01 -6.45 29.57
C PRO A 218 -25.31 -5.75 29.11
N PRO A 219 -25.77 -5.92 27.85
CA PRO A 219 -27.00 -5.31 27.36
C PRO A 219 -28.25 -5.62 28.19
N GLU A 220 -28.32 -6.83 28.77
CA GLU A 220 -29.44 -7.24 29.63
C GLU A 220 -29.48 -6.44 30.93
N GLU A 221 -28.30 -6.16 31.50
CA GLU A 221 -28.18 -5.32 32.68
C GLU A 221 -28.49 -3.86 32.37
N LEU A 222 -28.06 -3.36 31.20
CA LEU A 222 -28.42 -2.02 30.75
C LEU A 222 -29.94 -1.86 30.57
N LEU A 223 -30.61 -2.84 29.99
CA LEU A 223 -32.07 -2.86 29.86
C LEU A 223 -32.76 -2.94 31.22
N LYS A 224 -32.21 -3.69 32.17
CA LYS A 224 -32.69 -3.72 33.56
C LYS A 224 -32.57 -2.35 34.21
N ARG A 225 -31.42 -1.67 34.07
CA ARG A 225 -31.21 -0.30 34.58
C ARG A 225 -32.18 0.70 33.95
N LEU A 226 -32.50 0.55 32.66
CA LEU A 226 -33.51 1.35 31.97
C LEU A 226 -34.92 1.12 32.57
N ALA A 227 -35.30 -0.14 32.80
CA ALA A 227 -36.59 -0.50 33.40
C ALA A 227 -36.73 -0.01 34.86
N GLU A 228 -35.63 0.03 35.60
CA GLU A 228 -35.57 0.59 36.96
C GLU A 228 -35.53 2.12 37.00
N GLY A 229 -35.58 2.81 35.85
CA GLY A 229 -35.52 4.28 35.77
C GLY A 229 -34.14 4.87 36.07
N LYS A 230 -33.08 4.04 36.13
CA LYS A 230 -31.70 4.47 36.39
C LYS A 230 -30.99 5.04 35.16
N VAL A 231 -31.65 5.02 33.99
CA VAL A 231 -31.16 5.61 32.74
C VAL A 231 -32.15 6.69 32.31
N TYR A 232 -31.66 7.93 32.22
CA TYR A 232 -32.48 9.07 31.84
C TYR A 232 -32.89 8.99 30.38
N ILE A 233 -34.18 9.24 30.13
CA ILE A 233 -34.76 9.43 28.79
C ILE A 233 -35.38 10.83 28.79
N PRO A 234 -34.92 11.77 27.93
CA PRO A 234 -35.61 13.04 27.77
C PRO A 234 -37.05 12.79 27.30
N TYR A 235 -38.04 13.41 27.95
CA TYR A 235 -39.48 13.23 27.66
C TYR A 235 -39.83 13.46 26.18
N LYS A 236 -39.07 14.32 25.48
CA LYS A 236 -39.26 14.63 24.05
C LYS A 236 -38.76 13.53 23.09
N ALA A 237 -38.09 12.48 23.58
CA ALA A 237 -37.43 11.46 22.76
C ALA A 237 -37.82 10.01 23.12
N GLU A 238 -38.91 9.80 23.88
CA GLU A 238 -39.25 8.49 24.42
C GLU A 238 -39.43 7.40 23.34
N GLU A 239 -40.07 7.71 22.22
CA GLU A 239 -40.28 6.76 21.13
C GLU A 239 -38.97 6.38 20.41
N ALA A 240 -38.10 7.36 20.15
CA ALA A 240 -36.77 7.14 19.57
C ALA A 240 -35.90 6.28 20.51
N MET A 241 -35.99 6.53 21.81
CA MET A 241 -35.26 5.79 22.83
C MET A 241 -35.75 4.35 22.98
N ARG A 242 -37.06 4.08 22.87
CA ARG A 242 -37.59 2.71 22.82
C ARG A 242 -37.13 1.93 21.58
N ARG A 243 -36.89 2.60 20.45
CA ARG A 243 -36.29 1.99 19.26
C ARG A 243 -34.80 1.74 19.44
N PHE A 244 -34.09 2.67 20.07
CA PHE A 244 -32.65 2.57 20.34
C PHE A 244 -32.31 1.43 21.32
N PHE A 245 -32.98 1.39 22.49
CA PHE A 245 -32.73 0.42 23.57
C PHE A 245 -33.42 -0.93 23.34
N ARG A 246 -33.08 -1.59 22.22
CA ARG A 246 -33.47 -2.98 21.94
C ARG A 246 -32.25 -3.89 22.09
N LYS A 247 -32.47 -5.12 22.59
CA LYS A 247 -31.39 -6.10 22.81
C LYS A 247 -30.47 -6.26 21.59
N GLY A 248 -31.04 -6.42 20.39
CA GLY A 248 -30.29 -6.54 19.14
C GLY A 248 -29.42 -5.32 18.83
N ASN A 249 -29.99 -4.11 18.98
CA ASN A 249 -29.28 -2.86 18.74
C ASN A 249 -28.12 -2.67 19.72
N LEU A 250 -28.35 -2.96 21.01
CA LEU A 250 -27.33 -2.83 22.04
C LEU A 250 -26.19 -3.86 21.85
N LEU A 251 -26.51 -5.08 21.40
CA LEU A 251 -25.48 -6.07 21.05
C LEU A 251 -24.59 -5.58 19.89
N ALA A 252 -25.21 -5.04 18.83
CA ALA A 252 -24.46 -4.52 17.70
C ALA A 252 -23.61 -3.29 18.09
N LEU A 253 -24.16 -2.36 18.88
CA LEU A 253 -23.40 -1.21 19.38
C LEU A 253 -22.22 -1.62 20.27
N ARG A 254 -22.42 -2.64 21.14
CA ARG A 254 -21.36 -3.20 21.97
C ARG A 254 -20.25 -3.81 21.14
N GLU A 255 -20.60 -4.59 20.12
CA GLU A 255 -19.64 -5.15 19.16
C GLU A 255 -18.84 -4.05 18.45
N ILE A 256 -19.52 -3.01 17.97
CA ILE A 256 -18.88 -1.87 17.31
C ILE A 256 -17.91 -1.16 18.25
N ALA A 257 -18.29 -0.92 19.51
CA ALA A 257 -17.42 -0.29 20.52
C ALA A 257 -16.18 -1.14 20.84
N LEU A 258 -16.34 -2.47 20.98
CA LEU A 258 -15.25 -3.40 21.20
C LEU A 258 -14.28 -3.42 20.00
N ARG A 259 -14.82 -3.52 18.76
CA ARG A 259 -14.02 -3.50 17.53
C ARG A 259 -13.31 -2.16 17.31
N TYR A 260 -13.95 -1.06 17.67
CA TYR A 260 -13.33 0.27 17.59
C TYR A 260 -12.13 0.37 18.54
N THR A 261 -12.31 -0.06 19.80
CA THR A 261 -11.24 -0.08 20.81
C THR A 261 -10.11 -1.02 20.41
N ALA A 262 -10.41 -2.22 19.91
CA ALA A 262 -9.40 -3.18 19.43
C ALA A 262 -8.55 -2.60 18.29
N ARG A 263 -9.17 -1.96 17.30
CA ARG A 263 -8.47 -1.29 16.19
C ARG A 263 -7.54 -0.17 16.68
N ARG A 264 -7.95 0.59 17.70
CA ARG A 264 -7.11 1.63 18.32
C ARG A 264 -5.87 1.04 18.99
N VAL A 265 -6.04 -0.02 19.78
CA VAL A 265 -4.93 -0.72 20.47
C VAL A 265 -3.93 -1.30 19.45
N ASP A 266 -4.42 -1.86 18.35
CA ASP A 266 -3.56 -2.34 17.25
C ASP A 266 -2.73 -1.21 16.61
N LYS A 267 -3.30 -0.02 16.47
CA LYS A 267 -2.59 1.16 15.94
C LYS A 267 -1.51 1.64 16.91
N ASP A 268 -1.82 1.75 18.20
CA ASP A 268 -0.85 2.11 19.24
C ASP A 268 0.32 1.13 19.29
N MET A 269 0.02 -0.17 19.16
CA MET A 269 1.06 -1.20 19.14
C MET A 269 1.98 -1.06 17.93
N ARG A 270 1.46 -0.71 16.74
CA ARG A 270 2.31 -0.45 15.57
C ARG A 270 3.22 0.76 15.78
N SER A 271 2.67 1.85 16.33
CA SER A 271 3.47 3.04 16.65
C SER A 271 4.56 2.69 17.67
N TYR A 272 4.22 1.96 18.72
CA TYR A 272 5.17 1.50 19.73
C TYR A 272 6.25 0.59 19.12
N MET A 273 5.89 -0.40 18.30
CA MET A 273 6.85 -1.30 17.65
C MET A 273 7.77 -0.57 16.67
N ALA A 274 7.25 0.42 15.93
CA ALA A 274 8.02 1.25 15.02
C ALA A 274 9.04 2.11 15.79
N LEU A 275 8.61 2.72 16.90
CA LEU A 275 9.46 3.52 17.80
C LEU A 275 10.54 2.66 18.47
N HIS A 276 10.19 1.46 18.96
CA HIS A 276 11.10 0.60 19.72
C HIS A 276 11.88 -0.40 18.84
N ALA A 277 11.80 -0.28 17.51
CA ALA A 277 12.46 -1.15 16.54
C ALA A 277 12.26 -2.66 16.79
N ILE A 278 11.09 -3.05 17.30
CA ILE A 278 10.78 -4.45 17.62
C ILE A 278 10.57 -5.20 16.30
N LYS A 279 11.45 -6.17 16.01
CA LYS A 279 11.40 -6.97 14.78
C LYS A 279 10.38 -8.10 14.88
N GLY A 280 9.46 -8.17 13.92
CA GLY A 280 8.58 -9.31 13.67
C GLY A 280 7.09 -8.93 13.66
N PRO A 281 6.23 -9.72 12.99
CA PRO A 281 4.79 -9.48 13.00
C PRO A 281 4.21 -9.73 14.40
N TRP A 282 3.45 -8.77 14.92
CA TRP A 282 2.70 -8.91 16.17
C TRP A 282 1.53 -9.87 16.00
N PRO A 283 1.29 -10.81 16.93
CA PRO A 283 0.30 -11.87 16.72
C PRO A 283 -1.17 -11.44 16.89
N ALA A 284 -1.47 -10.19 17.29
CA ALA A 284 -2.82 -9.78 17.68
C ALA A 284 -3.80 -9.43 16.54
N GLY A 285 -3.39 -9.51 15.27
CA GLY A 285 -4.30 -9.30 14.12
C GLY A 285 -3.89 -10.11 12.90
N ALA A 286 -4.84 -10.77 12.23
CA ALA A 286 -4.57 -11.53 11.01
C ALA A 286 -4.30 -10.57 9.84
N ARG A 287 -3.19 -10.79 9.12
CA ARG A 287 -2.83 -10.07 7.89
C ARG A 287 -2.34 -11.05 6.85
N LEU A 288 -3.03 -11.08 5.72
CA LEU A 288 -2.86 -12.10 4.69
C LEU A 288 -2.09 -11.54 3.50
N LEU A 289 -1.22 -12.35 2.89
CA LEU A 289 -0.58 -12.03 1.62
C LEU A 289 -0.78 -13.19 0.65
N VAL A 290 -1.39 -12.92 -0.50
CA VAL A 290 -1.59 -13.91 -1.56
C VAL A 290 -0.59 -13.63 -2.68
N CYS A 291 0.21 -14.63 -3.02
CA CYS A 291 1.12 -14.55 -4.15
C CYS A 291 0.36 -14.80 -5.46
N VAL A 292 0.34 -13.81 -6.34
CA VAL A 292 -0.34 -13.82 -7.63
C VAL A 292 0.68 -14.02 -8.74
N SER A 293 0.29 -14.74 -9.79
CA SER A 293 1.09 -15.00 -10.98
C SER A 293 0.23 -14.89 -12.25
N PRO A 294 0.84 -14.91 -13.45
CA PRO A 294 0.12 -15.04 -14.72
C PRO A 294 -0.66 -16.35 -14.89
N SER A 295 -0.58 -17.30 -13.95
CA SER A 295 -1.27 -18.58 -14.06
C SER A 295 -2.79 -18.41 -13.85
N PRO A 296 -3.63 -19.14 -14.61
CA PRO A 296 -5.06 -19.27 -14.30
C PRO A 296 -5.31 -19.79 -12.87
N PHE A 297 -4.40 -20.57 -12.30
CA PHE A 297 -4.51 -21.07 -10.93
C PHE A 297 -4.48 -19.95 -9.88
N SER A 298 -3.85 -18.82 -10.18
CA SER A 298 -3.86 -17.66 -9.27
C SER A 298 -5.26 -17.09 -9.06
N GLU A 299 -6.21 -17.30 -9.97
CA GLU A 299 -7.62 -16.93 -9.75
C GLU A 299 -8.22 -17.66 -8.53
N MET A 300 -7.95 -18.97 -8.42
CA MET A 300 -8.38 -19.77 -7.28
C MET A 300 -7.72 -19.29 -5.98
N LEU A 301 -6.41 -19.02 -6.00
CA LEU A 301 -5.68 -18.50 -4.83
C LEU A 301 -6.26 -17.19 -4.34
N VAL A 302 -6.57 -16.28 -5.26
CA VAL A 302 -7.21 -14.99 -4.96
C VAL A 302 -8.58 -15.19 -4.32
N ARG A 303 -9.41 -16.10 -4.84
CA ARG A 303 -10.74 -16.40 -4.27
C ARG A 303 -10.66 -17.06 -2.89
N VAL A 304 -9.72 -17.97 -2.68
CA VAL A 304 -9.49 -18.59 -1.36
C VAL A 304 -8.97 -17.55 -0.37
N GLY A 305 -7.99 -16.74 -0.78
CA GLY A 305 -7.47 -15.64 0.01
C GLY A 305 -8.54 -14.63 0.43
N ALA A 306 -9.41 -14.23 -0.50
CA ALA A 306 -10.52 -13.32 -0.22
C ALA A 306 -11.55 -13.89 0.77
N ARG A 307 -11.74 -15.22 0.78
CA ARG A 307 -12.61 -15.89 1.75
C ARG A 307 -11.97 -15.90 3.13
N MET A 308 -10.70 -16.34 3.21
CA MET A 308 -9.95 -16.34 4.47
C MET A 308 -9.81 -14.94 5.06
N ALA A 309 -9.57 -13.93 4.22
CA ALA A 309 -9.48 -12.54 4.67
C ALA A 309 -10.79 -12.07 5.30
N ARG A 310 -11.94 -12.43 4.72
CA ARG A 310 -13.26 -12.14 5.32
C ARG A 310 -13.50 -12.91 6.61
N ASP A 311 -13.20 -14.20 6.64
CA ASP A 311 -13.43 -15.05 7.81
C ASP A 311 -12.55 -14.62 9.00
N LEU A 312 -11.36 -14.10 8.73
CA LEU A 312 -10.40 -13.61 9.72
C LEU A 312 -10.53 -12.09 10.01
N ASP A 313 -11.46 -11.39 9.35
CA ASP A 313 -11.56 -9.92 9.35
C ASP A 313 -10.19 -9.23 9.13
N ALA A 314 -9.41 -9.81 8.21
CA ALA A 314 -8.02 -9.49 7.98
C ALA A 314 -7.83 -8.56 6.80
N GLU A 315 -6.98 -7.55 6.96
CA GLU A 315 -6.41 -6.85 5.79
C GLU A 315 -5.57 -7.83 4.97
N TRP A 316 -5.70 -7.77 3.65
CA TRP A 316 -4.97 -8.67 2.78
C TRP A 316 -4.39 -8.00 1.53
N PHE A 317 -3.28 -8.56 1.09
CA PHE A 317 -2.49 -8.09 -0.04
C PHE A 317 -2.46 -9.13 -1.15
N ALA A 318 -2.52 -8.68 -2.40
CA ALA A 318 -2.31 -9.52 -3.56
C ALA A 318 -1.04 -9.06 -4.26
N VAL A 319 -0.01 -9.91 -4.23
CA VAL A 319 1.36 -9.51 -4.58
C VAL A 319 1.87 -10.28 -5.79
N TYR A 320 2.34 -9.57 -6.80
CA TYR A 320 3.11 -10.12 -7.91
C TYR A 320 4.57 -9.64 -7.81
N VAL A 321 5.53 -10.54 -8.05
CA VAL A 321 6.96 -10.19 -8.10
C VAL A 321 7.45 -10.19 -9.54
N ASP A 322 7.79 -9.02 -10.03
CA ASP A 322 8.46 -8.82 -11.32
C ASP A 322 9.96 -9.10 -11.20
N MET A 323 10.47 -9.97 -12.07
CA MET A 323 11.84 -10.45 -12.06
C MET A 323 12.60 -9.94 -13.29
N PRO A 324 13.69 -9.16 -13.12
CA PRO A 324 14.44 -8.57 -14.24
C PRO A 324 15.02 -9.59 -15.23
N ALA A 325 15.22 -10.83 -14.78
CA ALA A 325 15.78 -11.92 -15.58
C ALA A 325 14.72 -12.73 -16.37
N GLN A 326 13.43 -12.56 -16.08
CA GLN A 326 12.38 -13.15 -16.91
C GLN A 326 12.26 -12.32 -18.19
N ALA A 327 12.36 -13.01 -19.34
CA ALA A 327 12.02 -12.39 -20.62
C ALA A 327 10.61 -11.79 -20.52
N ARG A 328 10.37 -10.67 -21.22
CA ARG A 328 9.05 -10.02 -21.32
C ARG A 328 7.96 -11.10 -21.37
N LEU A 329 7.04 -11.06 -20.42
CA LEU A 329 5.85 -11.89 -20.41
C LEU A 329 5.20 -11.81 -21.80
N SER A 330 4.67 -12.92 -22.31
CA SER A 330 3.82 -12.87 -23.51
C SER A 330 2.64 -11.94 -23.25
N ASP A 331 2.07 -11.37 -24.31
CA ASP A 331 0.92 -10.47 -24.17
C ASP A 331 -0.26 -11.18 -23.48
N GLN A 332 -0.46 -12.47 -23.76
CA GLN A 332 -1.45 -13.31 -23.08
C GLN A 332 -1.16 -13.50 -21.58
N ALA A 333 0.09 -13.76 -21.19
CA ALA A 333 0.46 -13.90 -19.79
C ALA A 333 0.31 -12.58 -19.03
N THR A 334 0.64 -11.46 -19.68
CA THR A 334 0.46 -10.11 -19.12
C THR A 334 -1.02 -9.80 -18.91
N TYR A 335 -1.87 -10.14 -19.88
CA TYR A 335 -3.32 -10.00 -19.77
C TYR A 335 -3.88 -10.82 -18.61
N GLN A 336 -3.50 -12.09 -18.51
CA GLN A 336 -3.97 -12.98 -17.43
C GLN A 336 -3.53 -12.49 -16.04
N LEU A 337 -2.28 -12.01 -15.91
CA LEU A 337 -1.80 -11.42 -14.66
C LEU A 337 -2.63 -10.20 -14.24
N ARG A 338 -2.91 -9.28 -15.17
CA ARG A 338 -3.76 -8.10 -14.90
C ARG A 338 -5.14 -8.52 -14.45
N ARG A 339 -5.75 -9.50 -15.13
CA ARG A 339 -7.06 -10.04 -14.75
C ARG A 339 -7.06 -10.61 -13.33
N ASN A 340 -6.00 -11.33 -12.94
CA ASN A 340 -5.88 -11.90 -11.59
C ASN A 340 -5.71 -10.80 -10.51
N LEU A 341 -4.90 -9.76 -10.78
CA LEU A 341 -4.75 -8.63 -9.86
C LEU A 341 -6.04 -7.82 -9.73
N GLN A 342 -6.70 -7.53 -10.85
CA GLN A 342 -7.97 -6.81 -10.86
C GLN A 342 -9.06 -7.58 -10.10
N LEU A 343 -9.11 -8.91 -10.24
CA LEU A 343 -10.01 -9.74 -9.44
C LEU A 343 -9.73 -9.61 -7.94
N ALA A 344 -8.46 -9.56 -7.55
CA ALA A 344 -8.08 -9.41 -6.15
C ALA A 344 -8.53 -8.05 -5.59
N GLU A 345 -8.35 -6.98 -6.36
CA GLU A 345 -8.81 -5.64 -6.01
C GLU A 345 -10.33 -5.56 -5.84
N THR A 346 -11.10 -6.14 -6.78
CA THR A 346 -12.57 -6.23 -6.67
C THR A 346 -13.02 -7.01 -5.42
N LEU A 347 -12.21 -7.95 -4.95
CA LEU A 347 -12.46 -8.72 -3.73
C LEU A 347 -11.91 -8.05 -2.45
N GLY A 348 -11.43 -6.81 -2.55
CA GLY A 348 -10.96 -6.00 -1.43
C GLY A 348 -9.48 -6.17 -1.06
N ALA A 349 -8.65 -6.74 -1.94
CA ALA A 349 -7.21 -6.83 -1.72
C ALA A 349 -6.51 -5.50 -2.07
N LYS A 350 -5.46 -5.17 -1.32
CA LYS A 350 -4.46 -4.17 -1.75
C LYS A 350 -3.49 -4.84 -2.73
N THR A 351 -3.54 -4.47 -4.01
CA THR A 351 -2.67 -5.07 -5.04
C THR A 351 -1.31 -4.37 -5.08
N VAL A 352 -0.22 -5.15 -5.12
CA VAL A 352 1.15 -4.61 -5.15
C VAL A 352 2.01 -5.40 -6.13
N VAL A 353 2.73 -4.67 -6.98
CA VAL A 353 3.77 -5.25 -7.85
C VAL A 353 5.13 -4.93 -7.24
N LEU A 354 5.85 -5.97 -6.82
CA LEU A 354 7.20 -5.86 -6.27
C LEU A 354 8.23 -6.11 -7.36
N SER A 355 9.37 -5.44 -7.28
CA SER A 355 10.53 -5.75 -8.12
C SER A 355 11.57 -6.49 -7.29
N GLY A 356 12.04 -7.64 -7.76
CA GLY A 356 13.02 -8.43 -7.01
C GLY A 356 13.79 -9.43 -7.87
N ASN A 357 15.01 -9.74 -7.43
CA ASN A 357 15.84 -10.76 -8.10
C ASN A 357 15.40 -12.19 -7.73
N ARG A 358 14.76 -12.35 -6.57
CA ARG A 358 14.23 -13.63 -6.06
C ARG A 358 12.83 -13.40 -5.48
N VAL A 359 11.89 -14.26 -5.87
CA VAL A 359 10.47 -14.15 -5.45
C VAL A 359 10.33 -14.29 -3.94
N ALA A 360 10.96 -15.31 -3.35
CA ALA A 360 10.84 -15.58 -1.92
C ALA A 360 11.40 -14.42 -1.07
N ASP A 361 12.53 -13.83 -1.48
CA ASP A 361 13.11 -12.68 -0.79
C ASP A 361 12.18 -11.46 -0.82
N ALA A 362 11.70 -11.08 -2.01
CA ALA A 362 10.82 -9.93 -2.16
C ALA A 362 9.50 -10.10 -1.38
N VAL A 363 8.91 -11.30 -1.42
CA VAL A 363 7.68 -11.62 -0.67
C VAL A 363 7.93 -11.55 0.83
N LEU A 364 9.03 -12.10 1.34
CA LEU A 364 9.33 -12.11 2.77
C LEU A 364 9.70 -10.71 3.31
N GLU A 365 10.43 -9.91 2.53
CA GLU A 365 10.72 -8.51 2.88
C GLU A 365 9.44 -7.69 2.97
N PHE A 366 8.57 -7.80 1.97
CA PHE A 366 7.28 -7.12 1.98
C PHE A 366 6.37 -7.61 3.12
N ALA A 367 6.34 -8.93 3.37
CA ALA A 367 5.56 -9.51 4.45
C ALA A 367 6.01 -8.99 5.82
N ARG A 368 7.32 -8.90 6.07
CA ARG A 368 7.86 -8.33 7.31
C ARG A 368 7.58 -6.83 7.44
N ALA A 369 7.77 -6.06 6.37
CA ALA A 369 7.51 -4.62 6.37
C ALA A 369 6.03 -4.30 6.64
N ASN A 370 5.10 -5.17 6.22
CA ASN A 370 3.66 -4.97 6.39
C ASN A 370 3.06 -5.80 7.53
N ASN A 371 3.87 -6.44 8.38
CA ASN A 371 3.43 -7.31 9.48
C ASN A 371 2.41 -8.38 9.03
N VAL A 372 2.64 -8.98 7.86
CA VAL A 372 1.87 -10.13 7.36
C VAL A 372 2.26 -11.35 8.19
N ASN A 373 1.26 -12.06 8.73
CA ASN A 373 1.45 -13.28 9.51
C ASN A 373 1.03 -14.55 8.75
N LEU A 374 0.34 -14.43 7.62
CA LEU A 374 -0.04 -15.57 6.78
C LEU A 374 0.18 -15.29 5.29
N ILE A 375 1.09 -16.06 4.68
CA ILE A 375 1.38 -16.04 3.25
C ILE A 375 0.66 -17.21 2.57
N VAL A 376 -0.16 -16.93 1.58
CA VAL A 376 -0.82 -17.91 0.72
C VAL A 376 -0.09 -18.03 -0.60
N VAL A 377 0.37 -19.23 -0.91
CA VAL A 377 1.05 -19.56 -2.17
C VAL A 377 0.43 -20.77 -2.84
N GLY A 378 0.47 -20.80 -4.17
CA GLY A 378 0.08 -21.98 -4.92
C GLY A 378 1.18 -23.04 -4.94
N SER A 379 0.79 -24.31 -4.94
CA SER A 379 1.71 -25.41 -5.24
C SER A 379 2.23 -25.29 -6.68
N PRO A 380 3.55 -25.43 -6.91
CA PRO A 380 4.10 -25.43 -8.26
C PRO A 380 3.54 -26.58 -9.11
N LEU A 381 3.32 -26.30 -10.40
CA LEU A 381 2.80 -27.23 -11.42
C LEU A 381 3.91 -27.92 -12.24
N ARG A 382 5.16 -27.88 -11.76
CA ARG A 382 6.31 -28.35 -12.53
C ARG A 382 6.69 -29.79 -12.18
N PRO A 383 7.20 -30.58 -13.15
CA PRO A 383 7.74 -31.89 -12.85
C PRO A 383 8.98 -31.78 -11.94
N ARG A 384 9.10 -32.69 -10.96
CA ARG A 384 10.10 -32.67 -9.88
C ARG A 384 11.55 -32.49 -10.33
N TRP A 385 11.93 -32.95 -11.52
CA TRP A 385 13.29 -32.78 -12.05
C TRP A 385 13.62 -31.32 -12.38
N GLN A 386 12.63 -30.52 -12.81
CA GLN A 386 12.81 -29.08 -13.05
C GLN A 386 12.91 -28.30 -11.74
N GLU A 387 12.22 -28.75 -10.69
CA GLU A 387 12.34 -28.17 -9.35
C GLU A 387 13.73 -28.42 -8.76
N TRP A 388 14.31 -29.59 -9.03
CA TRP A 388 15.67 -29.92 -8.60
C TRP A 388 16.73 -29.04 -9.29
N LEU A 389 16.53 -28.69 -10.57
CA LEU A 389 17.45 -27.81 -11.32
C LEU A 389 17.28 -26.30 -11.01
N LYS A 390 16.05 -25.83 -10.77
CA LYS A 390 15.74 -24.38 -10.68
C LYS A 390 15.35 -23.90 -9.28
N GLY A 391 15.24 -24.80 -8.30
CA GLY A 391 14.74 -24.50 -6.96
C GLY A 391 13.22 -24.37 -6.89
N SER A 392 12.67 -24.35 -5.67
CA SER A 392 11.24 -24.17 -5.40
C SER A 392 11.02 -22.93 -4.53
N VAL A 393 10.28 -21.95 -5.06
CA VAL A 393 9.90 -20.72 -4.34
C VAL A 393 9.15 -21.06 -3.05
N VAL A 394 8.28 -22.07 -3.09
CA VAL A 394 7.52 -22.53 -1.91
C VAL A 394 8.46 -23.09 -0.85
N TYR A 395 9.45 -23.89 -1.24
CA TYR A 395 10.44 -24.41 -0.29
C TYR A 395 11.27 -23.30 0.35
N GLU A 396 11.70 -22.31 -0.44
CA GLU A 396 12.43 -21.15 0.08
C GLU A 396 11.59 -20.30 1.04
N LEU A 397 10.31 -20.09 0.72
CA LEU A 397 9.37 -19.40 1.60
C LEU A 397 9.20 -20.13 2.92
N ILE A 398 8.91 -21.44 2.90
CA ILE A 398 8.75 -22.26 4.12
C ILE A 398 10.02 -22.26 4.96
N ARG A 399 11.20 -22.38 4.33
CA ARG A 399 12.48 -22.44 5.05
C ARG A 399 12.88 -21.10 5.68
N ARG A 400 12.43 -19.97 5.12
CA ARG A 400 12.88 -18.62 5.50
C ARG A 400 11.78 -17.73 6.09
N SER A 401 10.55 -18.22 6.19
CA SER A 401 9.40 -17.45 6.72
C SER A 401 9.52 -17.12 8.20
N GLY A 402 10.29 -17.90 8.97
CA GLY A 402 10.45 -17.66 10.41
C GLY A 402 9.12 -17.82 11.14
N SER A 403 8.62 -16.74 11.74
CA SER A 403 7.31 -16.71 12.43
C SER A 403 6.11 -16.51 11.50
N ILE A 404 6.32 -16.31 10.20
CA ILE A 404 5.24 -16.11 9.23
C ILE A 404 4.74 -17.49 8.77
N HIS A 405 3.44 -17.72 8.89
CA HIS A 405 2.81 -18.95 8.41
C HIS A 405 2.74 -18.96 6.88
N VAL A 406 3.04 -20.10 6.26
CA VAL A 406 2.93 -20.29 4.81
C VAL A 406 1.88 -21.35 4.53
N LEU A 407 0.77 -20.94 3.92
CA LEU A 407 -0.30 -21.82 3.45
C LEU A 407 -0.09 -22.13 1.98
N VAL A 408 0.11 -23.41 1.67
CA VAL A 408 0.26 -23.90 0.31
C VAL A 408 -1.07 -24.47 -0.16
N ILE A 409 -1.64 -23.90 -1.22
CA ILE A 409 -2.87 -24.38 -1.84
C ILE A 409 -2.49 -25.22 -3.07
N GLY A 410 -2.86 -26.49 -3.06
CA GLY A 410 -2.75 -27.37 -4.22
C GLY A 410 -3.99 -27.29 -5.12
N SER A 411 -3.87 -27.75 -6.36
CA SER A 411 -5.02 -28.01 -7.23
C SER A 411 -4.94 -29.43 -7.79
N GLN A 412 -6.06 -30.14 -7.73
CA GLN A 412 -6.22 -31.49 -8.32
C GLN A 412 -6.42 -31.42 -9.85
N ASP A 413 -6.91 -30.29 -10.38
CA ASP A 413 -7.24 -30.09 -11.80
C ASP A 413 -6.18 -29.33 -12.59
N ALA A 414 -5.20 -28.74 -11.92
CA ALA A 414 -4.24 -27.84 -12.56
C ALA A 414 -3.21 -28.56 -13.47
N SER A 415 -3.25 -29.90 -13.57
CA SER A 415 -2.51 -30.66 -14.58
C SER A 415 -2.89 -30.29 -16.03
N THR A 416 -4.02 -29.60 -16.24
CA THR A 416 -4.48 -29.15 -17.57
C THR A 416 -4.12 -27.71 -17.92
N ALA A 417 -3.73 -26.88 -16.95
CA ALA A 417 -3.30 -25.51 -17.20
C ALA A 417 -1.82 -25.49 -17.62
N ALA A 418 -1.57 -25.76 -18.91
CA ALA A 418 -0.24 -25.67 -19.48
C ALA A 418 0.37 -24.28 -19.19
N PRO A 419 1.65 -24.17 -18.78
CA PRO A 419 2.32 -22.89 -18.72
C PRO A 419 2.25 -22.25 -20.11
N PHE A 420 1.92 -20.95 -20.18
CA PHE A 420 1.93 -20.22 -21.44
C PHE A 420 3.29 -20.45 -22.12
N PRO A 421 3.31 -20.93 -23.38
CA PRO A 421 4.57 -21.13 -24.09
C PRO A 421 5.27 -19.77 -24.18
N THR A 422 6.44 -19.68 -23.55
CA THR A 422 7.36 -18.56 -23.81
C THR A 422 7.73 -18.63 -25.29
N PRO A 423 7.55 -17.56 -26.08
CA PRO A 423 7.86 -17.62 -27.50
C PRO A 423 9.31 -18.07 -27.70
N PRO A 424 9.58 -19.07 -28.57
CA PRO A 424 10.95 -19.45 -28.88
C PRO A 424 11.65 -18.25 -29.50
N ARG A 425 12.81 -17.88 -28.96
CA ARG A 425 13.65 -16.85 -29.58
C ARG A 425 14.16 -17.39 -30.92
N PRO A 426 14.11 -16.63 -32.02
CA PRO A 426 14.82 -17.02 -33.22
C PRO A 426 16.32 -17.11 -32.88
N PHE A 427 16.94 -18.23 -33.24
CA PHE A 427 18.38 -18.42 -33.05
C PHE A 427 19.10 -17.33 -33.86
N PRO A 428 19.92 -16.46 -33.24
CA PRO A 428 20.51 -15.32 -33.95
C PRO A 428 21.71 -15.78 -34.78
N LEU A 429 21.43 -16.42 -35.93
CA LEU A 429 22.45 -17.00 -36.81
C LEU A 429 23.38 -15.92 -37.39
N MET A 430 22.85 -14.73 -37.70
CA MET A 430 23.61 -13.62 -38.26
C MET A 430 24.67 -13.07 -37.29
N PRO A 431 24.33 -12.71 -36.04
CA PRO A 431 25.30 -12.38 -34.98
C PRO A 431 26.39 -13.43 -34.76
N LEU A 432 26.04 -14.71 -34.90
CA LEU A 432 26.97 -15.83 -34.73
C LEU A 432 27.99 -15.88 -35.87
N LEU A 433 27.51 -15.77 -37.11
CA LEU A 433 28.35 -15.76 -38.29
C LEU A 433 29.29 -14.54 -38.31
N SER A 434 28.79 -13.36 -37.92
CA SER A 434 29.61 -12.14 -37.85
C SER A 434 30.69 -12.19 -36.76
N ALA A 435 30.39 -12.82 -35.62
CA ALA A 435 31.39 -13.07 -34.59
C ALA A 435 32.48 -14.04 -35.08
N ALA A 436 32.08 -15.12 -35.76
CA ALA A 436 33.02 -16.11 -36.30
C ALA A 436 33.92 -15.52 -37.40
N THR A 437 33.39 -14.71 -38.31
CA THR A 437 34.20 -14.06 -39.36
C THR A 437 35.20 -13.07 -38.78
N MET A 438 34.82 -12.34 -37.72
CA MET A 438 35.72 -11.39 -37.07
C MET A 438 36.87 -12.08 -36.33
N VAL A 439 36.60 -13.21 -35.67
CA VAL A 439 37.65 -14.06 -35.08
C VAL A 439 38.56 -14.61 -36.17
N ALA A 440 38.01 -15.18 -37.24
CA ALA A 440 38.80 -15.72 -38.35
C ALA A 440 39.69 -14.65 -39.01
N GLY A 441 39.18 -13.43 -39.20
CA GLY A 441 39.96 -12.30 -39.71
C GLY A 441 41.11 -11.92 -38.78
N MET A 442 40.89 -11.86 -37.47
CA MET A 442 41.95 -11.57 -36.51
C MET A 442 42.99 -12.69 -36.44
N THR A 443 42.57 -13.95 -36.54
CA THR A 443 43.46 -15.11 -36.66
C THR A 443 44.37 -15.00 -37.88
N LEU A 444 43.82 -14.62 -39.02
CA LEU A 444 44.60 -14.40 -40.24
C LEU A 444 45.64 -13.28 -40.06
N VAL A 445 45.23 -12.15 -39.46
CA VAL A 445 46.14 -11.02 -39.18
C VAL A 445 47.29 -11.42 -38.26
N CYS A 446 46.99 -12.14 -37.17
CA CYS A 446 48.00 -12.63 -36.24
C CYS A 446 48.94 -13.66 -36.88
N TRP A 447 48.42 -14.51 -37.76
CA TRP A 447 49.20 -15.51 -38.49
C TRP A 447 50.18 -14.86 -39.49
N LEU A 448 49.74 -13.85 -40.25
CA LEU A 448 50.60 -13.06 -41.14
C LEU A 448 51.63 -12.23 -40.37
N GLY A 449 51.26 -11.73 -39.19
CA GLY A 449 52.11 -10.92 -38.32
C GLY A 449 53.04 -11.72 -37.40
N GLU A 450 53.02 -13.05 -37.45
CA GLU A 450 53.73 -13.93 -36.51
C GLU A 450 55.26 -13.69 -36.50
N ARG A 451 55.82 -13.22 -37.62
CA ARG A 451 57.24 -12.87 -37.71
C ARG A 451 57.63 -11.67 -36.84
N TRP A 452 56.66 -10.85 -36.42
CA TRP A 452 56.86 -9.57 -35.71
C TRP A 452 56.21 -9.58 -34.32
N LEU A 453 55.21 -10.42 -34.11
CA LEU A 453 54.44 -10.52 -32.87
C LEU A 453 54.95 -11.67 -32.01
N LYS A 454 55.17 -11.42 -30.71
CA LYS A 454 55.45 -12.50 -29.75
C LYS A 454 54.13 -13.12 -29.28
N PHE A 455 54.19 -14.31 -28.70
CA PHE A 455 53.00 -15.03 -28.21
C PHE A 455 52.09 -14.18 -27.29
N PRO A 456 52.59 -13.36 -26.34
CA PRO A 456 51.73 -12.50 -25.53
C PRO A 456 50.97 -11.44 -26.34
N ASP A 457 51.57 -10.91 -27.40
CA ASP A 457 50.95 -9.90 -28.26
C ASP A 457 49.79 -10.50 -29.07
N ILE A 458 49.95 -11.75 -29.53
CA ILE A 458 48.90 -12.53 -30.23
C ILE A 458 47.72 -12.81 -29.29
N VAL A 459 47.99 -13.18 -28.04
CA VAL A 459 46.94 -13.38 -27.02
C VAL A 459 46.14 -12.09 -26.79
N LEU A 460 46.81 -10.94 -26.69
CA LEU A 460 46.14 -9.65 -26.49
C LEU A 460 45.27 -9.26 -27.71
N LEU A 461 45.78 -9.44 -28.92
CA LEU A 461 45.03 -9.15 -30.16
C LEU A 461 43.79 -10.05 -30.31
N MET A 462 43.87 -11.30 -29.86
CA MET A 462 42.73 -12.23 -29.90
C MET A 462 41.60 -11.89 -28.93
N LEU A 463 41.85 -11.08 -27.90
CA LEU A 463 40.79 -10.58 -27.01
C LEU A 463 39.88 -9.56 -27.72
N PHE A 464 40.38 -8.88 -28.75
CA PHE A 464 39.66 -7.80 -29.42
C PHE A 464 38.38 -8.27 -30.13
N PRO A 465 38.38 -9.35 -30.95
CA PRO A 465 37.15 -9.89 -31.54
C PRO A 465 36.09 -10.28 -30.51
N ALA A 466 36.49 -10.81 -29.36
CA ALA A 466 35.57 -11.18 -28.29
C ALA A 466 34.89 -9.97 -27.66
N ALA A 467 35.67 -8.93 -27.34
CA ALA A 467 35.16 -7.68 -26.79
C ALA A 467 34.25 -6.95 -27.79
N LEU A 468 34.70 -6.83 -29.04
CA LEU A 468 33.96 -6.11 -30.09
C LEU A 468 32.68 -6.85 -30.51
N SER A 469 32.69 -8.19 -30.55
CA SER A 469 31.48 -8.98 -30.82
C SER A 469 30.43 -8.82 -29.73
N SER A 470 30.86 -8.79 -28.46
CA SER A 470 30.00 -8.49 -27.31
C SER A 470 29.37 -7.10 -27.46
N PHE A 471 30.17 -6.11 -27.85
CA PHE A 471 29.73 -4.73 -28.01
C PHE A 471 28.74 -4.54 -29.16
N LEU A 472 28.98 -5.17 -30.31
CA LEU A 472 28.15 -4.98 -31.50
C LEU A 472 26.90 -5.86 -31.47
N TRP A 473 27.06 -7.17 -31.28
CA TRP A 473 25.99 -8.16 -31.48
C TRP A 473 25.46 -8.79 -30.19
N GLY A 474 26.01 -8.43 -29.03
CA GLY A 474 25.47 -8.77 -27.71
C GLY A 474 26.14 -9.99 -27.04
N GLU A 475 25.58 -10.34 -25.88
CA GLU A 475 26.22 -11.22 -24.88
C GLU A 475 26.59 -12.61 -25.44
N ALA A 476 25.68 -13.24 -26.19
CA ALA A 476 25.89 -14.56 -26.77
C ALA A 476 26.96 -14.56 -27.87
N ALA A 477 27.01 -13.51 -28.70
CA ALA A 477 28.02 -13.36 -29.75
C ALA A 477 29.42 -13.16 -29.16
N GLY A 478 29.54 -12.39 -28.07
CA GLY A 478 30.80 -12.21 -27.34
C GLY A 478 31.35 -13.50 -26.72
N VAL A 479 30.48 -14.32 -26.11
CA VAL A 479 30.87 -15.62 -25.53
C VAL A 479 31.33 -16.60 -26.61
N ILE A 480 30.65 -16.63 -27.76
CA ILE A 480 31.03 -17.54 -28.84
C ILE A 480 32.32 -17.06 -29.52
N ALA A 481 32.49 -15.74 -29.70
CA ALA A 481 33.74 -15.17 -30.19
C ALA A 481 34.92 -15.50 -29.26
N SER A 482 34.75 -15.45 -27.93
CA SER A 482 35.83 -15.81 -27.01
C SER A 482 36.17 -17.30 -27.08
N LEU A 483 35.18 -18.20 -27.18
CA LEU A 483 35.42 -19.63 -27.37
C LEU A 483 36.16 -19.91 -28.68
N LEU A 484 35.69 -19.34 -29.79
CA LEU A 484 36.33 -19.49 -31.10
C LEU A 484 37.75 -18.92 -31.12
N ALA A 485 38.00 -17.81 -30.43
CA ALA A 485 39.33 -17.23 -30.31
C ALA A 485 40.27 -18.12 -29.49
N VAL A 486 39.79 -18.75 -28.42
CA VAL A 486 40.58 -19.74 -27.64
C VAL A 486 40.93 -20.96 -28.49
N PHE A 487 39.95 -21.52 -29.22
CA PHE A 487 40.22 -22.64 -30.13
C PHE A 487 41.18 -22.27 -31.26
N SER A 488 41.05 -21.06 -31.82
CA SER A 488 41.98 -20.56 -32.84
C SER A 488 43.39 -20.37 -32.28
N LEU A 489 43.49 -19.88 -31.03
CA LEU A 489 44.76 -19.66 -30.36
C LEU A 489 45.51 -20.98 -30.11
N ASP A 490 44.80 -21.98 -29.58
CA ASP A 490 45.34 -23.32 -29.34
C ASP A 490 45.77 -24.00 -30.66
N PHE A 491 44.89 -24.00 -31.66
CA PHE A 491 45.13 -24.72 -32.91
C PHE A 491 46.25 -24.13 -33.78
N PHE A 492 46.38 -22.80 -33.86
CA PHE A 492 47.32 -22.14 -34.78
C PHE A 492 48.65 -21.71 -34.12
N PHE A 493 48.64 -21.33 -32.83
CA PHE A 493 49.76 -20.62 -32.22
C PHE A 493 50.43 -21.36 -31.05
N VAL A 494 49.82 -22.42 -30.51
CA VAL A 494 50.43 -23.25 -29.45
C VAL A 494 51.10 -24.50 -30.07
N PRO A 495 52.35 -24.84 -29.70
CA PRO A 495 53.00 -26.08 -30.15
C PRO A 495 52.43 -27.31 -29.43
N PRO A 496 52.20 -28.46 -30.11
CA PRO A 496 52.32 -28.69 -31.55
C PRO A 496 51.18 -28.04 -32.35
N ARG A 497 51.55 -27.23 -33.36
CA ARG A 497 50.57 -26.50 -34.19
C ARG A 497 49.72 -27.47 -35.01
N LEU A 498 48.50 -27.04 -35.35
CA LEU A 498 47.48 -27.83 -36.06
C LEU A 498 47.02 -29.06 -35.27
N SER A 499 47.16 -29.03 -33.95
CA SER A 499 46.73 -30.08 -33.04
C SER A 499 45.98 -29.45 -31.86
N LEU A 500 44.94 -30.14 -31.38
CA LEU A 500 44.23 -29.78 -30.14
C LEU A 500 44.76 -30.60 -28.94
N ALA A 501 45.96 -31.16 -29.08
CA ALA A 501 46.58 -31.96 -28.04
C ALA A 501 47.12 -31.04 -26.94
N VAL A 502 46.36 -30.92 -25.85
CA VAL A 502 46.74 -30.21 -24.61
C VAL A 502 47.88 -30.97 -23.93
N SER A 503 49.08 -30.85 -24.50
CA SER A 503 50.28 -31.55 -24.06
C SER A 503 51.16 -30.67 -23.18
N ASP A 504 50.88 -29.36 -23.11
CA ASP A 504 51.67 -28.39 -22.38
C ASP A 504 50.78 -27.59 -21.39
N LEU A 505 50.77 -28.06 -20.13
CA LEU A 505 50.02 -27.45 -19.01
C LEU A 505 50.41 -25.99 -18.74
N ALA A 506 51.54 -25.52 -19.29
CA ALA A 506 52.04 -24.15 -19.16
C ALA A 506 51.09 -23.08 -19.72
N TYR A 507 50.25 -23.41 -20.70
CA TYR A 507 49.33 -22.45 -21.35
C TYR A 507 47.92 -22.41 -20.71
N LEU A 508 47.62 -23.33 -19.79
CA LEU A 508 46.34 -23.44 -19.10
C LEU A 508 45.93 -22.15 -18.33
N PRO A 509 46.85 -21.44 -17.64
CA PRO A 509 46.54 -20.14 -17.02
C PRO A 509 46.12 -19.07 -18.03
N THR A 510 46.77 -19.03 -19.20
CA THR A 510 46.48 -18.06 -20.27
C THR A 510 45.07 -18.27 -20.82
N PHE A 511 44.66 -19.53 -21.04
CA PHE A 511 43.30 -19.85 -21.46
C PHE A 511 42.24 -19.46 -20.42
N LEU A 512 42.49 -19.72 -19.13
CA LEU A 512 41.59 -19.34 -18.05
C LEU A 512 41.41 -17.82 -17.94
N ILE A 513 42.52 -17.06 -18.02
CA ILE A 513 42.49 -15.59 -18.00
C ILE A 513 41.72 -15.07 -19.22
N PHE A 514 41.93 -15.64 -20.40
CA PHE A 514 41.26 -15.22 -21.62
C PHE A 514 39.74 -15.42 -21.55
N VAL A 515 39.28 -16.58 -21.04
CA VAL A 515 37.86 -16.85 -20.80
C VAL A 515 37.29 -15.89 -19.75
N ALA A 516 38.03 -15.63 -18.66
CA ALA A 516 37.60 -14.72 -17.61
C ALA A 516 37.44 -13.28 -18.13
N VAL A 517 38.36 -12.79 -18.96
CA VAL A 517 38.27 -11.46 -19.59
C VAL A 517 37.09 -11.41 -20.56
N GLY A 518 36.90 -12.42 -21.41
CA GLY A 518 35.76 -12.49 -22.33
C GLY A 518 34.39 -12.47 -21.61
N VAL A 519 34.26 -13.24 -20.53
CA VAL A 519 33.06 -13.25 -19.69
C VAL A 519 32.87 -11.91 -18.97
N SER A 520 33.94 -11.30 -18.48
CA SER A 520 33.89 -10.01 -17.78
C SER A 520 33.45 -8.88 -18.71
N VAL A 521 33.99 -8.82 -19.94
CA VAL A 521 33.58 -7.83 -20.95
C VAL A 521 32.13 -8.05 -21.38
N SER A 522 31.70 -9.31 -21.55
CA SER A 522 30.31 -9.65 -21.83
C SER A 522 29.36 -9.21 -20.70
N PHE A 523 29.75 -9.46 -19.45
CA PHE A 523 29.00 -9.05 -18.26
C PHE A 523 28.90 -7.52 -18.11
N LEU A 524 29.98 -6.79 -18.33
CA LEU A 524 29.99 -5.32 -18.26
C LEU A 524 29.15 -4.69 -19.38
N THR A 525 29.22 -5.26 -20.59
CA THR A 525 28.41 -4.80 -21.74
C THR A 525 26.92 -5.06 -21.49
N ALA A 526 26.58 -6.24 -20.94
CA ALA A 526 25.24 -6.58 -20.50
C ALA A 526 24.70 -5.58 -19.47
N LEU A 527 25.55 -5.16 -18.53
CA LEU A 527 25.21 -4.17 -17.53
C LEU A 527 24.88 -2.83 -18.20
N LEU A 528 25.79 -2.28 -19.02
CA LEU A 528 25.63 -0.98 -19.68
C LEU A 528 24.35 -0.88 -20.52
N ARG A 529 24.03 -1.91 -21.31
CA ARG A 529 22.79 -1.95 -22.12
C ARG A 529 21.52 -1.98 -21.26
N ARG A 530 21.57 -2.54 -20.04
CA ARG A 530 20.45 -2.54 -19.08
C ARG A 530 20.26 -1.18 -18.40
N TRP A 531 21.29 -0.35 -18.32
CA TRP A 531 21.20 1.04 -17.85
C TRP A 531 20.60 1.95 -18.92
N GLU A 532 21.06 1.85 -20.17
CA GLU A 532 20.62 2.69 -21.29
C GLU A 532 19.11 2.58 -21.57
N ARG A 533 18.55 1.36 -21.55
CA ARG A 533 17.11 1.15 -21.84
C ARG A 533 16.18 1.70 -20.77
N ARG A 534 16.58 1.59 -19.49
CA ARG A 534 15.76 2.04 -18.35
C ARG A 534 15.76 3.56 -18.22
N VAL A 535 16.88 4.22 -18.53
CA VAL A 535 16.96 5.69 -18.52
C VAL A 535 16.16 6.27 -19.69
N ARG A 536 16.32 5.73 -20.92
CA ARG A 536 15.64 6.27 -22.11
C ARG A 536 14.12 6.15 -22.08
N GLN A 537 13.56 5.06 -21.54
CA GLN A 537 12.09 4.96 -21.41
C GLN A 537 11.55 5.99 -20.41
N ARG A 538 12.27 6.23 -19.31
CA ARG A 538 11.86 7.19 -18.28
C ARG A 538 12.01 8.64 -18.74
N GLU A 539 13.08 8.96 -19.48
CA GLU A 539 13.28 10.27 -20.11
C GLU A 539 12.16 10.59 -21.11
N ARG A 540 11.77 9.64 -21.96
CA ARG A 540 10.68 9.83 -22.93
C ARG A 540 9.33 10.08 -22.25
N PHE A 541 9.03 9.36 -21.17
CA PHE A 541 7.78 9.56 -20.41
C PHE A 541 7.72 10.97 -19.79
N VAL A 542 8.81 11.41 -19.16
CA VAL A 542 8.89 12.73 -18.52
C VAL A 542 8.88 13.85 -19.55
N SER A 543 9.58 13.70 -20.69
CA SER A 543 9.59 14.73 -21.74
C SER A 543 8.22 14.93 -22.38
N THR A 544 7.50 13.83 -22.69
CA THR A 544 6.15 13.90 -23.28
C THR A 544 5.16 14.58 -22.34
N LEU A 545 5.21 14.31 -21.03
CA LEU A 545 4.36 14.98 -20.05
C LEU A 545 4.72 16.45 -19.86
N TYR A 546 6.03 16.77 -19.85
CA TYR A 546 6.50 18.14 -19.71
C TYR A 546 6.08 19.00 -20.90
N ASP A 547 6.25 18.49 -22.13
CA ASP A 547 5.83 19.17 -23.35
C ASP A 547 4.31 19.39 -23.38
N PHE A 548 3.52 18.39 -22.96
CA PHE A 548 2.07 18.53 -22.84
C PHE A 548 1.68 19.60 -21.82
N SER A 549 2.24 19.55 -20.61
CA SER A 549 1.97 20.53 -19.55
C SER A 549 2.32 21.96 -20.01
N ARG A 550 3.49 22.15 -20.62
CA ARG A 550 3.92 23.45 -21.14
C ARG A 550 2.98 23.98 -22.22
N ARG A 551 2.62 23.16 -23.22
CA ARG A 551 1.69 23.54 -24.30
C ARG A 551 0.31 23.94 -23.79
N LEU A 552 -0.14 23.39 -22.67
CA LEU A 552 -1.40 23.76 -22.01
C LEU A 552 -1.31 25.07 -21.21
N MET A 553 -0.16 25.32 -20.59
CA MET A 553 0.09 26.56 -19.84
C MET A 553 0.21 27.79 -20.77
N GLU A 554 0.73 27.61 -21.97
CA GLU A 554 0.85 28.68 -22.99
C GLU A 554 -0.51 29.12 -23.58
N ALA A 555 -1.55 28.29 -23.50
CA ALA A 555 -2.87 28.63 -24.02
C ALA A 555 -3.64 29.56 -23.07
N THR A 556 -4.16 30.66 -23.61
CA THR A 556 -4.77 31.75 -22.82
C THR A 556 -6.29 31.59 -22.67
N GLY A 557 -6.94 30.75 -23.47
CA GLY A 557 -8.39 30.55 -23.48
C GLY A 557 -8.86 29.10 -23.33
N LEU A 558 -10.11 28.92 -22.84
CA LEU A 558 -10.75 27.60 -22.66
C LEU A 558 -10.82 26.80 -23.97
N LYS A 559 -11.25 27.45 -25.06
CA LYS A 559 -11.38 26.80 -26.38
C LYS A 559 -10.02 26.32 -26.91
N GLU A 560 -9.00 27.17 -26.82
CA GLU A 560 -7.65 26.83 -27.26
C GLU A 560 -7.05 25.68 -26.44
N ARG A 561 -7.30 25.64 -25.12
CA ARG A 561 -6.85 24.53 -24.27
C ARG A 561 -7.52 23.22 -24.65
N VAL A 562 -8.84 23.20 -24.80
CA VAL A 562 -9.58 22.01 -25.21
C VAL A 562 -9.07 21.51 -26.57
N GLN A 563 -8.82 22.41 -27.51
CA GLN A 563 -8.21 22.10 -28.81
C GLN A 563 -6.85 21.41 -28.68
N ARG A 564 -5.95 21.98 -27.87
CA ARG A 564 -4.61 21.40 -27.66
C ARG A 564 -4.67 20.05 -26.94
N ILE A 565 -5.59 19.88 -25.98
CA ILE A 565 -5.80 18.59 -25.28
C ILE A 565 -6.21 17.52 -26.29
N VAL A 566 -7.26 17.78 -27.08
CA VAL A 566 -7.78 16.82 -28.06
C VAL A 566 -6.74 16.49 -29.13
N ALA A 567 -6.07 17.52 -29.68
CA ALA A 567 -5.03 17.31 -30.69
C ALA A 567 -3.85 16.48 -30.17
N THR A 568 -3.34 16.78 -28.97
CA THR A 568 -2.18 16.05 -28.42
C THR A 568 -2.54 14.61 -28.08
N LEU A 569 -3.75 14.36 -27.54
CA LEU A 569 -4.23 13.01 -27.28
C LEU A 569 -4.40 12.21 -28.57
N ALA A 570 -4.95 12.83 -29.63
CA ALA A 570 -5.12 12.17 -30.92
C ALA A 570 -3.77 11.79 -31.55
N GLU A 571 -2.77 12.68 -31.50
CA GLU A 571 -1.42 12.42 -32.01
C GLU A 571 -0.69 11.34 -31.20
N THR A 572 -0.76 11.41 -29.86
CA THR A 572 0.02 10.53 -28.96
C THR A 572 -0.50 9.09 -28.99
N PHE A 573 -1.82 8.91 -29.02
CA PHE A 573 -2.45 7.59 -28.99
C PHE A 573 -2.88 7.08 -30.37
N GLN A 574 -2.60 7.85 -31.43
CA GLN A 574 -3.04 7.57 -32.81
C GLN A 574 -4.53 7.20 -32.86
N ALA A 575 -5.34 7.97 -32.13
CA ALA A 575 -6.73 7.68 -31.85
C ALA A 575 -7.64 8.82 -32.29
N GLU A 576 -8.91 8.52 -32.57
CA GLU A 576 -9.90 9.59 -32.71
C GLU A 576 -10.29 10.07 -31.31
N VAL A 577 -10.33 11.39 -31.11
CA VAL A 577 -10.57 12.00 -29.81
C VAL A 577 -11.64 13.07 -29.91
N LEU A 578 -12.54 13.11 -28.93
CA LEU A 578 -13.53 14.16 -28.77
C LEU A 578 -13.59 14.64 -27.32
N ALA A 579 -13.87 15.93 -27.13
CA ALA A 579 -14.09 16.53 -25.82
C ALA A 579 -15.54 17.00 -25.68
N LEU A 580 -16.18 16.54 -24.60
CA LEU A 580 -17.53 16.89 -24.19
C LEU A 580 -17.44 17.71 -22.91
N LEU A 581 -17.96 18.94 -22.92
CA LEU A 581 -18.07 19.78 -21.73
C LEU A 581 -19.54 20.19 -21.53
N PRO A 582 -19.99 20.36 -20.29
CA PRO A 582 -21.34 20.79 -20.00
C PRO A 582 -21.58 22.24 -20.47
N ASP A 583 -22.75 22.49 -21.05
CA ASP A 583 -23.27 23.83 -21.30
C ASP A 583 -23.88 24.47 -20.03
N GLU A 584 -24.41 25.69 -20.14
CA GLU A 584 -25.06 26.39 -19.01
C GLU A 584 -26.30 25.66 -18.46
N THR A 585 -26.85 24.70 -19.23
CA THR A 585 -27.99 23.86 -18.83
C THR A 585 -27.56 22.50 -18.26
N GLY A 586 -26.25 22.24 -18.17
CA GLY A 586 -25.69 20.98 -17.68
C GLY A 586 -25.73 19.84 -18.70
N ARG A 587 -26.03 20.12 -19.99
CA ARG A 587 -25.99 19.13 -21.07
C ARG A 587 -24.61 19.08 -21.69
N LEU A 588 -24.11 17.88 -21.96
CA LEU A 588 -22.82 17.70 -22.62
C LEU A 588 -22.90 18.11 -24.09
N VAL A 589 -22.05 19.04 -24.49
CA VAL A 589 -21.90 19.47 -25.89
C VAL A 589 -20.50 19.09 -26.37
N VAL A 590 -20.38 18.68 -27.63
CA VAL A 590 -19.07 18.44 -28.26
C VAL A 590 -18.40 19.79 -28.48
N TRP A 591 -17.30 20.04 -27.76
CA TRP A 591 -16.53 21.28 -27.88
C TRP A 591 -15.48 21.21 -28.97
N GLU A 592 -14.82 20.06 -29.10
CA GLU A 592 -13.78 19.83 -30.09
C GLU A 592 -13.68 18.34 -30.43
N ARG A 593 -13.26 18.04 -31.66
CA ARG A 593 -13.06 16.67 -32.14
C ARG A 593 -11.95 16.59 -33.18
N VAL A 594 -11.15 15.54 -33.09
CA VAL A 594 -10.16 15.13 -34.08
C VAL A 594 -10.47 13.70 -34.51
N GLY A 595 -10.83 13.51 -35.79
CA GLY A 595 -11.26 12.21 -36.33
C GLY A 595 -12.50 12.33 -37.24
N GLU A 596 -13.27 11.24 -37.33
CA GLU A 596 -14.50 11.17 -38.15
C GLU A 596 -15.51 12.24 -37.70
N GLN A 597 -16.20 12.94 -38.60
CA GLN A 597 -17.11 14.04 -38.23
C GLN A 597 -18.55 13.61 -37.94
N ALA A 598 -18.86 12.32 -38.00
CA ALA A 598 -20.22 11.81 -37.78
C ALA A 598 -20.70 12.08 -36.35
N PRO A 599 -21.97 12.48 -36.12
CA PRO A 599 -22.50 12.70 -34.77
C PRO A 599 -22.39 11.44 -33.90
N LEU A 600 -22.28 11.61 -32.59
CA LEU A 600 -22.30 10.49 -31.64
C LEU A 600 -23.66 9.80 -31.72
N ASP A 601 -23.65 8.46 -31.74
CA ASP A 601 -24.89 7.69 -31.63
C ASP A 601 -25.54 7.93 -30.26
N GLU A 602 -26.87 7.79 -30.19
CA GLU A 602 -27.63 8.02 -28.95
C GLU A 602 -27.12 7.14 -27.79
N HIS A 603 -26.70 5.90 -28.10
CA HIS A 603 -26.06 5.01 -27.15
C HIS A 603 -24.72 5.55 -26.64
N GLU A 604 -23.87 6.09 -27.52
CA GLU A 604 -22.55 6.63 -27.16
C GLU A 604 -22.69 7.91 -26.32
N TYR A 605 -23.66 8.76 -26.67
CA TYR A 605 -24.00 9.94 -25.87
C TYR A 605 -24.49 9.56 -24.46
N ALA A 606 -25.32 8.51 -24.33
CA ALA A 606 -25.79 8.01 -23.04
C ALA A 606 -24.63 7.48 -22.18
N VAL A 607 -23.65 6.78 -22.77
CA VAL A 607 -22.45 6.35 -22.05
C VAL A 607 -21.62 7.56 -21.57
N ALA A 608 -21.42 8.57 -22.42
CA ALA A 608 -20.71 9.78 -22.02
C ALA A 608 -21.41 10.54 -20.88
N MET A 609 -22.73 10.66 -20.93
CA MET A 609 -23.53 11.23 -19.83
C MET A 609 -23.39 10.42 -18.53
N TRP A 610 -23.37 9.08 -18.63
CA TRP A 610 -23.15 8.23 -17.47
C TRP A 610 -21.79 8.49 -16.82
N VAL A 611 -20.73 8.58 -17.63
CA VAL A 611 -19.37 8.92 -17.16
C VAL A 611 -19.33 10.29 -16.47
N PHE A 612 -20.03 11.29 -17.03
CA PHE A 612 -20.10 12.62 -16.44
C PHE A 612 -20.75 12.63 -15.05
N HIS A 613 -21.84 11.88 -14.86
CA HIS A 613 -22.55 11.82 -13.58
C HIS A 613 -21.85 10.97 -12.52
N HIS A 614 -21.19 9.87 -12.92
CA HIS A 614 -20.61 8.90 -11.98
C HIS A 614 -19.11 9.09 -11.76
N GLY A 615 -18.44 9.89 -12.60
CA GLY A 615 -17.01 10.14 -12.49
C GLY A 615 -16.13 8.90 -12.72
N GLN A 616 -16.66 7.87 -13.40
CA GLN A 616 -15.97 6.62 -13.67
C GLN A 616 -15.80 6.38 -15.17
N PRO A 617 -14.67 5.82 -15.63
CA PRO A 617 -14.45 5.52 -17.05
C PRO A 617 -15.38 4.40 -17.55
N ALA A 618 -15.90 4.53 -18.78
CA ALA A 618 -16.81 3.56 -19.37
C ALA A 618 -16.59 3.42 -20.89
N GLY A 619 -17.15 2.37 -21.50
CA GLY A 619 -17.05 2.10 -22.94
C GLY A 619 -15.94 1.12 -23.31
N GLN A 620 -15.43 1.24 -24.54
CA GLN A 620 -14.49 0.29 -25.15
C GLN A 620 -13.27 0.01 -24.23
N GLY A 621 -12.99 -1.26 -23.94
CA GLY A 621 -11.86 -1.67 -23.10
C GLY A 621 -12.03 -1.39 -21.60
N THR A 622 -13.26 -1.17 -21.13
CA THR A 622 -13.62 -1.06 -19.70
C THR A 622 -14.63 -2.13 -19.30
N ASN A 623 -14.84 -2.34 -17.99
CA ASN A 623 -15.84 -3.29 -17.48
C ASN A 623 -17.25 -2.69 -17.44
N THR A 624 -17.40 -1.40 -17.71
CA THR A 624 -18.65 -0.64 -17.56
C THR A 624 -19.12 -0.19 -18.94
N LEU A 625 -20.31 -0.61 -19.36
CA LEU A 625 -20.88 -0.23 -20.67
C LEU A 625 -19.95 -0.56 -21.86
N ALA A 626 -19.27 -1.71 -21.80
CA ALA A 626 -18.23 -2.15 -22.73
C ALA A 626 -18.67 -2.29 -24.21
N SER A 627 -19.97 -2.28 -24.48
CA SER A 627 -20.54 -2.37 -25.83
C SER A 627 -20.37 -1.08 -26.65
N ALA A 628 -20.00 0.04 -26.04
CA ALA A 628 -19.74 1.27 -26.77
C ALA A 628 -18.43 1.20 -27.57
N ARG A 629 -18.43 1.82 -28.75
CA ARG A 629 -17.26 1.86 -29.65
C ARG A 629 -16.17 2.84 -29.17
N TRP A 630 -16.56 3.81 -28.35
CA TRP A 630 -15.66 4.80 -27.75
C TRP A 630 -15.37 4.43 -26.31
N LYS A 631 -14.16 4.76 -25.85
CA LYS A 631 -13.77 4.77 -24.45
C LYS A 631 -13.93 6.19 -23.91
N PHE A 632 -14.81 6.37 -22.94
CA PHE A 632 -15.09 7.65 -22.31
C PHE A 632 -14.39 7.76 -20.96
N LEU A 633 -13.64 8.84 -20.76
CA LEU A 633 -12.86 9.14 -19.56
C LEU A 633 -13.31 10.47 -18.94
N PRO A 634 -13.58 10.52 -17.63
CA PRO A 634 -13.96 11.75 -16.96
C PRO A 634 -12.75 12.67 -16.77
N LEU A 635 -12.96 13.97 -16.97
CA LEU A 635 -12.03 15.03 -16.54
C LEU A 635 -12.27 15.34 -15.06
N LEU A 636 -11.76 14.47 -14.19
CA LEU A 636 -11.98 14.52 -12.76
C LEU A 636 -10.96 15.44 -12.07
N THR A 637 -11.46 16.31 -11.20
CA THR A 637 -10.69 17.00 -10.15
C THR A 637 -11.28 16.62 -8.80
N ASP A 638 -10.59 16.91 -7.68
CA ASP A 638 -10.83 16.38 -6.31
C ASP A 638 -12.26 15.90 -5.99
N HIS A 639 -13.30 16.68 -6.32
CA HIS A 639 -14.70 16.23 -6.19
C HIS A 639 -15.64 16.63 -7.36
N THR A 640 -15.12 17.09 -8.50
CA THR A 640 -15.96 17.57 -9.62
C THR A 640 -15.49 17.06 -10.98
N VAL A 641 -16.42 16.50 -11.75
CA VAL A 641 -16.22 16.14 -13.16
C VAL A 641 -16.46 17.38 -14.02
N LEU A 642 -15.43 17.86 -14.70
CA LEU A 642 -15.51 19.07 -15.54
C LEU A 642 -16.07 18.78 -16.93
N GLY A 643 -15.99 17.52 -17.37
CA GLY A 643 -16.43 17.04 -18.67
C GLY A 643 -15.91 15.63 -18.94
N VAL A 644 -16.02 15.20 -20.18
CA VAL A 644 -15.70 13.83 -20.62
C VAL A 644 -14.88 13.88 -21.90
N ILE A 645 -13.81 13.09 -21.96
CA ILE A 645 -13.04 12.86 -23.19
C ILE A 645 -13.40 11.48 -23.72
N GLY A 646 -13.81 11.41 -24.99
CA GLY A 646 -13.99 10.16 -25.72
C GLY A 646 -12.75 9.85 -26.55
N LEU A 647 -12.25 8.61 -26.48
CA LEU A 647 -11.17 8.07 -27.30
C LEU A 647 -11.66 6.83 -28.04
N LYS A 648 -11.51 6.80 -29.36
CA LYS A 648 -11.71 5.60 -30.19
C LYS A 648 -10.34 5.08 -30.58
N LEU A 649 -9.92 4.02 -29.90
CA LEU A 649 -8.59 3.45 -30.05
C LEU A 649 -8.56 2.45 -31.23
N PRO A 650 -7.50 2.42 -32.04
CA PRO A 650 -7.37 1.44 -33.12
C PRO A 650 -7.22 0.00 -32.60
N GLN A 651 -6.69 -0.17 -31.40
CA GLN A 651 -6.67 -1.43 -30.66
C GLN A 651 -7.37 -1.24 -29.32
N PRO A 652 -8.22 -2.19 -28.87
CA PRO A 652 -9.03 -2.03 -27.67
C PRO A 652 -8.20 -1.97 -26.36
N ASP A 653 -6.95 -2.46 -26.39
CA ASP A 653 -6.08 -2.54 -25.21
C ASP A 653 -4.82 -1.69 -25.36
N LEU A 654 -4.69 -0.69 -24.49
CA LEU A 654 -3.46 0.06 -24.28
C LEU A 654 -2.46 -0.73 -23.42
N SER A 655 -1.16 -0.57 -23.68
CA SER A 655 -0.07 -1.08 -22.85
C SER A 655 -0.04 -0.39 -21.47
N PRO A 656 0.65 -0.94 -20.43
CA PRO A 656 0.70 -0.32 -19.10
C PRO A 656 1.30 1.08 -19.11
N GLU A 657 2.36 1.27 -19.92
CA GLU A 657 3.03 2.55 -20.09
C GLU A 657 2.08 3.58 -20.72
N GLU A 658 1.31 3.17 -21.75
CA GLU A 658 0.30 4.03 -22.39
C GLU A 658 -0.89 4.34 -21.49
N ARG A 659 -1.34 3.40 -20.63
CA ARG A 659 -2.42 3.66 -19.66
C ARG A 659 -2.00 4.67 -18.60
N LEU A 660 -0.80 4.50 -18.04
CA LEU A 660 -0.25 5.43 -17.05
C LEU A 660 -0.04 6.82 -17.68
N LEU A 661 0.41 6.87 -18.93
CA LEU A 661 0.52 8.11 -19.69
C LEU A 661 -0.84 8.75 -19.90
N LEU A 662 -1.85 7.98 -20.32
CA LEU A 662 -3.21 8.48 -20.53
C LEU A 662 -3.83 9.04 -19.25
N GLU A 663 -3.69 8.33 -18.13
CA GLU A 663 -4.14 8.80 -16.81
C GLU A 663 -3.47 10.11 -16.41
N ALA A 664 -2.14 10.21 -16.55
CA ALA A 664 -1.40 11.44 -16.28
C ALA A 664 -1.85 12.61 -17.18
N PHE A 665 -2.09 12.35 -18.47
CA PHE A 665 -2.65 13.33 -19.40
C PHE A 665 -4.05 13.81 -18.97
N MET A 666 -4.94 12.89 -18.58
CA MET A 666 -6.28 13.22 -18.13
C MET A 666 -6.26 14.08 -16.85
N SER A 667 -5.39 13.77 -15.88
CA SER A 667 -5.24 14.56 -14.66
C SER A 667 -4.72 15.98 -14.94
N ILE A 668 -3.69 16.11 -15.79
CA ILE A 668 -3.15 17.43 -16.18
C ILE A 668 -4.20 18.23 -16.96
N ALA A 669 -4.94 17.60 -17.87
CA ALA A 669 -6.02 18.23 -18.63
C ALA A 669 -7.14 18.74 -17.70
N ALA A 670 -7.58 17.94 -16.73
CA ALA A 670 -8.60 18.33 -15.77
C ALA A 670 -8.16 19.52 -14.91
N LEU A 671 -6.92 19.51 -14.42
CA LEU A 671 -6.34 20.62 -13.64
C LEU A 671 -6.24 21.92 -14.48
N ALA A 672 -5.78 21.81 -15.73
CA ALA A 672 -5.62 22.94 -16.63
C ALA A 672 -6.97 23.60 -17.01
N LEU A 673 -8.03 22.81 -17.11
CA LEU A 673 -9.39 23.31 -17.37
C LEU A 673 -10.01 23.93 -16.10
N ARG A 674 -9.81 23.34 -14.92
CA ARG A 674 -10.28 23.87 -13.63
C ARG A 674 -9.81 25.30 -13.40
N ALA A 675 -8.53 25.57 -13.66
CA ALA A 675 -7.93 26.89 -13.44
C ALA A 675 -8.67 28.02 -14.18
N ILE A 676 -9.20 27.76 -15.38
CA ILE A 676 -9.97 28.74 -16.17
C ILE A 676 -11.45 28.75 -15.79
N MET A 677 -12.04 27.58 -15.54
CA MET A 677 -13.46 27.49 -15.18
C MET A 677 -13.74 28.16 -13.83
N VAL A 678 -12.82 28.07 -12.86
CA VAL A 678 -12.91 28.80 -11.58
C VAL A 678 -12.89 30.32 -11.79
N GLY A 679 -12.21 30.82 -12.83
CA GLY A 679 -12.24 32.23 -13.23
C GLY A 679 -13.59 32.70 -13.80
N LYS A 680 -14.45 31.78 -14.27
CA LYS A 680 -15.79 32.07 -14.81
C LYS A 680 -16.95 31.68 -13.87
N LEU A 681 -16.71 30.88 -12.85
CA LEU A 681 -17.73 30.30 -11.94
C LEU A 681 -18.27 31.25 -10.85
N LYS A 682 -17.96 32.55 -10.90
CA LYS A 682 -18.47 33.52 -9.91
C LYS A 682 -19.99 33.83 -9.96
N PRO A 683 -20.83 33.20 -10.83
CA PRO A 683 -22.28 33.29 -10.62
C PRO A 683 -23.08 31.98 -10.77
N LEU A 684 -22.53 30.77 -10.57
CA LEU A 684 -23.32 29.51 -10.68
C LEU A 684 -23.58 28.76 -9.37
N GLN A 685 -23.00 29.18 -8.24
CA GLN A 685 -23.29 28.56 -6.93
C GLN A 685 -24.62 29.02 -6.28
N ALA A 686 -25.38 29.92 -6.91
CA ALA A 686 -26.64 30.43 -6.36
C ALA A 686 -27.88 29.56 -6.68
N PHE A 687 -27.78 28.50 -7.48
CA PHE A 687 -28.96 27.81 -8.01
C PHE A 687 -29.27 26.41 -7.42
N ASN A 688 -28.43 25.86 -6.54
CA ASN A 688 -28.65 24.51 -5.98
C ASN A 688 -29.16 24.47 -4.52
N THR A 689 -29.56 25.60 -3.94
CA THR A 689 -30.18 25.68 -2.60
C THR A 689 -31.72 25.67 -2.61
N TYR A 690 -32.38 25.54 -3.76
CA TYR A 690 -33.83 25.44 -3.83
C TYR A 690 -34.29 24.39 -4.85
N ARG A 691 -34.34 23.12 -4.42
CA ARG A 691 -35.46 22.20 -4.66
C ARG A 691 -35.25 20.94 -3.82
N GLY A 692 -36.31 20.59 -3.11
CA GLY A 692 -36.39 19.51 -2.11
C GLY A 692 -36.58 18.12 -2.68
#